data_AF-A0A971PI08-F1
#
_entry.id   AF-A0A971PI08-F1
#
_cell.length_a   1.000
_cell.length_b   1.000
_cell.length_c   1.000
_cell.angle_alpha   90.00
_cell.angle_beta   90.00
_cell.angle_gamma   90.00
#
_symmetry.space_group_name_H-M   'P 1'
#
loop_
_entity.id
_entity.type
_entity.pdbx_description
1 polymer ?
#
loop_
_entity_poly.entity_id
_entity_poly.type
_entity_poly.pdbx_seq_one_letter_code
_entity_poly.pdbx_strand_id
1 'polypeptide(L)'
;MKRGKGTIALVALSLFAAGWLYGALRFRFPRIELLKVEIPERVLLGEEFPLAFSVLPHAPFPPGASLFIHFAGGETKINADVAIPLPMRRWSPGETARLGPFYCVVPAGAPPGRYAVEAGLFYQGRDWLGRRGYVRIPWANRTVRNWNAGSIEAARRPPREWTAADFGPGGYAVGIAGPLDKVFPDREEWRGPPAHRVEISAARNEYESFQVVVAAGEAPLKGVRVAAGELRGPGLIGTDQIEVRCAGWVETRRPYYNVPRTGPWPDPLLPVGGGGVDVEPGRVRSFWVTVFVPPGTPPGEYRGTVTVAPEGVAPAAVDLTLRVWGFELPATPTLKTGFDFYEYLVRRYYPRNEGEGEADWRKRIDALCRDYYLDMLRHRISPIHNVGNPSLVGVEDGGYLLDFAEFDRRVEGYLAAGQTDFGIAIEARVVPDEGIWSDGWYGFTGPDAVRGVFRSFGKHLERRGWMGRAYTYVIDETYRGVESLTRLIHEGHPGIRTMLTCTPEEGYPNVDIWCIRLNNFDGETARRFRDRGKEIWLYVASPTRPFPTIILDSPSIETRIIPWICRRAGATGLVYWCVNYWHLADPMENPMTWPDQNGNGSLYYPHPSGPVGSIRLEVLRDGMEDYEYLRMAAEKKAGRELEERVAAVAASGWDYSRDPERLLRTREALGRFLDAAARLPVGREEAR
;
A
#
# COMPACT_ATOMS: atom_id res chain seq x y z
N MET A 1 66.74 35.22 24.59
CA MET A 1 66.42 36.49 23.89
C MET A 1 65.43 36.19 22.77
N LYS A 2 64.12 36.43 22.98
CA LYS A 2 63.31 37.48 22.32
C LYS A 2 63.49 37.60 20.78
N ARG A 3 62.51 37.10 20.02
CA ARG A 3 61.84 37.66 18.81
C ARG A 3 61.13 36.49 18.09
N GLY A 4 59.86 36.52 17.69
CA GLY A 4 58.82 37.53 17.77
C GLY A 4 57.44 36.88 17.58
N LYS A 5 56.49 37.23 18.47
CA LYS A 5 55.07 36.85 18.41
C LYS A 5 54.23 37.88 17.62
N GLY A 6 54.83 38.61 16.67
CA GLY A 6 54.20 39.75 16.00
C GLY A 6 53.49 39.44 14.68
N THR A 7 53.83 38.34 13.99
CA THR A 7 53.43 38.19 12.58
C THR A 7 52.32 37.16 12.34
N ILE A 8 52.06 36.25 13.29
CA ILE A 8 51.06 35.18 13.11
C ILE A 8 49.63 35.66 13.41
N ALA A 9 49.45 36.69 14.25
CA ALA A 9 48.12 37.22 14.58
C ALA A 9 47.47 37.99 13.42
N LEU A 10 48.24 38.68 12.57
CA LEU A 10 47.67 39.42 11.43
C LEU A 10 47.30 38.51 10.23
N VAL A 11 47.99 37.38 10.05
CA VAL A 11 47.65 36.42 8.97
C VAL A 11 46.46 35.55 9.37
N ALA A 12 46.33 35.19 10.66
CA ALA A 12 45.16 34.47 11.15
C ALA A 12 43.89 35.33 11.14
N LEU A 13 43.96 36.62 11.50
CA LEU A 13 42.82 37.53 11.41
C LEU A 13 42.45 37.89 9.96
N SER A 14 43.40 37.94 9.03
CA SER A 14 43.08 38.20 7.61
C SER A 14 42.53 36.97 6.90
N LEU A 15 42.89 35.74 7.28
CA LEU A 15 42.25 34.51 6.77
C LEU A 15 40.90 34.22 7.43
N PHE A 16 40.71 34.56 8.71
CA PHE A 16 39.38 34.54 9.32
C PHE A 16 38.49 35.63 8.74
N ALA A 17 38.98 36.86 8.60
CA ALA A 17 38.21 37.94 7.98
C ALA A 17 37.98 37.68 6.49
N ALA A 18 38.93 37.12 5.74
CA ALA A 18 38.74 36.75 4.33
C ALA A 18 37.88 35.50 4.17
N GLY A 19 37.89 34.54 5.09
CA GLY A 19 36.95 33.40 5.11
C GLY A 19 35.54 33.79 5.53
N TRP A 20 35.41 34.78 6.42
CA TRP A 20 34.13 35.39 6.79
C TRP A 20 33.63 36.34 5.70
N LEU A 21 34.51 37.09 5.00
CA LEU A 21 34.15 37.89 3.81
C LEU A 21 33.88 37.01 2.59
N TYR A 22 34.64 35.93 2.34
CA TYR A 22 34.35 34.96 1.27
C TYR A 22 33.07 34.18 1.57
N GLY A 23 32.82 33.83 2.84
CA GLY A 23 31.56 33.24 3.30
C GLY A 23 30.38 34.21 3.20
N ALA A 24 30.61 35.50 3.47
CA ALA A 24 29.58 36.54 3.38
C ALA A 24 29.32 37.06 1.96
N LEU A 25 30.28 36.93 1.03
CA LEU A 25 30.17 37.45 -0.35
C LEU A 25 29.75 36.40 -1.38
N ARG A 26 29.81 35.09 -1.10
CA ARG A 26 29.39 34.02 -2.03
C ARG A 26 28.09 33.29 -1.69
N PHE A 27 27.48 33.53 -0.53
CA PHE A 27 26.12 33.07 -0.23
C PHE A 27 25.14 34.24 -0.30
N ARG A 28 24.85 34.71 -1.52
CA ARG A 28 23.59 35.42 -1.81
C ARG A 28 22.46 34.42 -1.55
N PHE A 29 21.95 34.49 -0.33
CA PHE A 29 20.87 33.74 0.32
C PHE A 29 19.92 32.95 -0.61
N PRO A 30 19.58 31.68 -0.31
CA PRO A 30 18.33 31.12 -0.83
C PRO A 30 17.17 31.87 -0.16
N ARG A 31 16.70 32.95 -0.79
CA ARG A 31 15.44 33.58 -0.45
C ARG A 31 14.36 32.75 -1.11
N ILE A 32 13.42 32.22 -0.34
CA ILE A 32 12.18 31.70 -0.89
C ILE A 32 11.13 32.68 -0.41
N GLU A 33 10.48 33.35 -1.35
CA GLU A 33 9.39 34.27 -1.04
C GLU A 33 8.07 33.49 -1.08
N LEU A 34 7.28 33.56 -0.01
CA LEU A 34 5.92 33.03 -0.01
C LEU A 34 5.01 34.00 -0.75
N LEU A 35 4.49 33.59 -1.89
CA LEU A 35 3.60 34.42 -2.71
C LEU A 35 2.14 34.22 -2.32
N LYS A 36 1.71 32.98 -2.10
CA LYS A 36 0.32 32.62 -1.82
C LYS A 36 0.24 31.35 -0.99
N VAL A 37 -0.78 31.26 -0.15
CA VAL A 37 -1.18 30.03 0.52
C VAL A 37 -2.60 29.70 0.09
N GLU A 38 -2.81 28.46 -0.34
CA GLU A 38 -4.11 27.89 -0.62
C GLU A 38 -4.47 26.99 0.57
N ILE A 39 -5.32 27.51 1.46
CA ILE A 39 -5.89 26.79 2.60
C ILE A 39 -7.40 27.02 2.68
N PRO A 40 -8.19 26.03 3.12
CA PRO A 40 -9.59 26.25 3.44
C PRO A 40 -9.73 27.20 4.64
N GLU A 41 -10.74 28.07 4.62
CA GLU A 41 -11.04 28.93 5.78
C GLU A 41 -11.55 28.13 6.98
N ARG A 42 -12.27 27.03 6.71
CA ARG A 42 -12.85 26.14 7.72
C ARG A 42 -12.54 24.69 7.39
N VAL A 43 -12.18 23.93 8.42
CA VAL A 43 -11.90 22.49 8.34
C VAL A 43 -12.69 21.75 9.41
N LEU A 44 -12.90 20.46 9.19
CA LEU A 44 -13.46 19.58 10.20
C LEU A 44 -12.35 18.81 10.91
N LEU A 45 -12.42 18.76 12.23
CA LEU A 45 -11.51 17.97 13.06
C LEU A 45 -11.59 16.49 12.64
N GLY A 46 -10.43 15.88 12.40
CA GLY A 46 -10.30 14.50 11.94
C GLY A 46 -10.48 14.31 10.44
N GLU A 47 -10.65 15.36 9.64
CA GLU A 47 -10.72 15.24 8.18
C GLU A 47 -9.46 15.77 7.50
N GLU A 48 -9.02 15.05 6.45
CA GLU A 48 -7.93 15.53 5.61
C GLU A 48 -8.41 16.72 4.78
N PHE A 49 -7.56 17.76 4.69
CA PHE A 49 -7.80 18.92 3.84
C PHE A 49 -6.53 19.29 3.07
N PRO A 50 -6.65 19.79 1.83
CA PRO A 50 -5.51 20.18 1.04
C PRO A 50 -4.94 21.52 1.50
N LEU A 51 -3.63 21.64 1.40
CA LEU A 51 -2.87 22.85 1.70
C LEU A 51 -1.76 23.00 0.65
N ALA A 52 -1.68 24.14 -0.03
CA ALA A 52 -0.58 24.40 -0.97
C ALA A 52 0.06 25.77 -0.76
N PHE A 53 1.34 25.88 -1.09
CA PHE A 53 2.08 27.15 -1.06
C PHE A 53 2.56 27.48 -2.47
N SER A 54 2.34 28.70 -2.93
CA SER A 54 3.07 29.24 -4.08
C SER A 54 4.26 30.01 -3.57
N VAL A 55 5.45 29.61 -4.01
CA VAL A 55 6.71 30.22 -3.57
C VAL A 55 7.56 30.66 -4.77
N LEU A 56 8.38 31.69 -4.57
CA LEU A 56 9.40 32.12 -5.51
C LEU A 56 10.79 31.78 -4.94
N PRO A 57 11.44 30.70 -5.40
CA PRO A 57 12.81 30.40 -5.04
C PRO A 57 13.76 31.36 -5.78
N HIS A 58 14.54 32.15 -5.04
CA HIS A 58 15.62 32.98 -5.59
C HIS A 58 16.95 32.22 -5.74
N ALA A 59 17.02 30.99 -5.23
CA ALA A 59 18.10 30.03 -5.45
C ALA A 59 17.55 28.59 -5.39
N PRO A 60 18.26 27.58 -5.91
CA PRO A 60 17.81 26.19 -5.84
C PRO A 60 17.65 25.71 -4.38
N PHE A 61 16.68 24.82 -4.13
CA PHE A 61 16.54 24.19 -2.83
C PHE A 61 17.79 23.35 -2.49
N PRO A 62 18.27 23.36 -1.24
CA PRO A 62 19.30 22.43 -0.81
C PRO A 62 18.84 20.99 -1.06
N PRO A 63 19.71 20.10 -1.55
CA PRO A 63 19.41 18.67 -1.58
C PRO A 63 18.99 18.19 -0.19
N GLY A 64 17.87 17.45 -0.11
CA GLY A 64 17.33 16.96 1.16
C GLY A 64 16.63 18.01 2.02
N ALA A 65 16.22 19.15 1.45
CA ALA A 65 15.35 20.10 2.13
C ALA A 65 13.93 19.54 2.31
N SER A 66 13.36 19.80 3.49
CA SER A 66 12.00 19.43 3.87
C SER A 66 11.20 20.64 4.30
N LEU A 67 9.92 20.68 3.91
CA LEU A 67 8.95 21.65 4.43
C LEU A 67 8.25 21.06 5.64
N PHE A 68 8.23 21.80 6.75
CA PHE A 68 7.48 21.50 7.98
C PHE A 68 6.31 22.45 8.12
N ILE A 69 5.15 21.91 8.54
CA ILE A 69 3.91 22.66 8.75
C ILE A 69 3.40 22.36 10.17
N HIS A 70 2.91 23.38 10.86
CA HIS A 70 2.29 23.28 12.18
C HIS A 70 0.96 24.04 12.22
N PHE A 71 0.03 23.59 13.05
CA PHE A 71 -1.20 24.32 13.41
C PHE A 71 -1.10 24.76 14.86
N ALA A 72 -1.12 26.06 15.11
CA ALA A 72 -0.98 26.66 16.44
C ALA A 72 -2.26 27.40 16.86
N GLY A 73 -2.92 26.97 17.93
CA GLY A 73 -4.15 27.56 18.44
C GLY A 73 -4.26 27.42 19.96
N GLY A 74 -4.49 28.52 20.68
CA GLY A 74 -4.44 28.54 22.15
C GLY A 74 -3.09 28.05 22.68
N GLU A 75 -3.11 27.05 23.57
CA GLU A 75 -1.90 26.35 24.06
C GLU A 75 -1.54 25.12 23.21
N THR A 76 -2.31 24.81 22.17
CA THR A 76 -2.13 23.62 21.33
C THR A 76 -1.25 23.93 20.13
N LYS A 77 -0.20 23.11 19.93
CA LYS A 77 0.62 23.12 18.72
C LYS A 77 0.65 21.72 18.12
N ILE A 78 0.16 21.60 16.90
CA ILE A 78 0.02 20.33 16.17
C ILE A 78 1.02 20.34 15.04
N ASN A 79 1.90 19.34 14.96
CA ASN A 79 2.72 19.13 13.77
C ASN A 79 1.82 18.53 12.69
N ALA A 80 1.90 18.98 11.44
CA ALA A 80 1.18 18.34 10.34
C ALA A 80 1.82 17.01 9.89
N ASP A 81 2.89 16.55 10.57
CA ASP A 81 3.67 15.33 10.28
C ASP A 81 4.15 15.20 8.85
N VAL A 82 4.66 16.32 8.35
CA VAL A 82 5.25 16.33 7.04
C VAL A 82 6.60 17.02 7.15
N ALA A 83 7.67 16.23 7.12
CA ALA A 83 8.94 16.69 6.57
C ALA A 83 8.86 16.39 5.07
N ILE A 84 8.08 17.19 4.33
CA ILE A 84 7.79 16.92 2.91
C ILE A 84 9.11 17.04 2.18
N PRO A 85 9.67 15.95 1.63
CA PRO A 85 10.83 16.07 0.76
C PRO A 85 10.39 16.95 -0.41
N LEU A 86 11.02 18.10 -0.55
CA LEU A 86 10.71 18.95 -1.69
C LEU A 86 11.29 18.27 -2.93
N PRO A 87 10.49 18.07 -4.00
CA PRO A 87 10.99 17.43 -5.19
C PRO A 87 12.20 18.21 -5.69
N MET A 88 13.38 17.58 -5.64
CA MET A 88 14.67 18.23 -5.98
C MET A 88 14.75 18.65 -7.45
N ARG A 89 13.80 18.22 -8.29
CA ARG A 89 13.85 18.40 -9.73
C ARG A 89 12.87 19.48 -10.19
N ARG A 90 13.43 20.46 -10.90
CA ARG A 90 12.79 21.54 -11.67
C ARG A 90 12.29 22.75 -10.88
N TRP A 91 13.21 23.45 -10.23
CA TRP A 91 12.93 24.77 -9.71
C TRP A 91 14.04 25.69 -10.20
N SER A 92 13.78 26.40 -11.30
CA SER A 92 14.67 27.42 -11.79
C SER A 92 14.57 28.61 -10.83
N PRO A 93 15.70 29.14 -10.31
CA PRO A 93 15.66 30.38 -9.56
C PRO A 93 14.92 31.47 -10.35
N GLY A 94 13.92 32.11 -9.74
CA GLY A 94 13.10 33.15 -10.37
C GLY A 94 11.79 32.69 -11.01
N GLU A 95 11.47 31.38 -11.03
CA GLU A 95 10.17 30.88 -11.45
C GLU A 95 9.27 30.60 -10.25
N THR A 96 8.05 31.16 -10.25
CA THR A 96 7.03 30.80 -9.25
C THR A 96 6.75 29.32 -9.33
N ALA A 97 6.72 28.66 -8.17
CA ALA A 97 6.48 27.24 -8.14
C ALA A 97 5.65 26.83 -6.94
N ARG A 98 4.79 25.83 -7.17
CA ARG A 98 3.70 25.43 -6.27
C ARG A 98 4.10 24.18 -5.49
N LEU A 99 4.09 24.29 -4.18
CA LEU A 99 4.35 23.23 -3.22
C LEU A 99 3.01 22.66 -2.76
N GLY A 100 2.71 21.41 -3.12
CA GLY A 100 1.46 20.72 -2.76
C GLY A 100 0.51 20.49 -3.94
N PRO A 101 -0.76 20.09 -3.69
CA PRO A 101 -1.40 20.08 -2.37
C PRO A 101 -0.80 19.04 -1.42
N PHE A 102 -0.54 19.46 -0.20
CA PHE A 102 -0.25 18.62 0.94
C PHE A 102 -1.56 18.35 1.67
N TYR A 103 -1.87 17.10 1.94
CA TYR A 103 -3.06 16.75 2.69
C TYR A 103 -2.70 16.70 4.17
N CYS A 104 -3.30 17.61 4.93
CA CYS A 104 -3.08 17.78 6.35
C CYS A 104 -4.34 17.39 7.13
N VAL A 105 -4.18 17.07 8.40
CA VAL A 105 -5.30 16.82 9.31
C VAL A 105 -5.08 17.58 10.62
N VAL A 106 -6.14 18.18 11.15
CA VAL A 106 -6.20 18.58 12.56
C VAL A 106 -6.88 17.42 13.28
N PRO A 107 -6.22 16.68 14.18
CA PRO A 107 -6.76 15.47 14.79
C PRO A 107 -8.13 15.68 15.46
N ALA A 108 -9.01 14.67 15.41
CA ALA A 108 -10.36 14.74 15.99
C ALA A 108 -10.38 15.14 17.48
N GLY A 109 -9.34 14.77 18.24
CA GLY A 109 -9.18 15.08 19.66
C GLY A 109 -8.69 16.50 19.97
N ALA A 110 -8.30 17.30 18.96
CA ALA A 110 -7.86 18.68 19.18
C ALA A 110 -9.06 19.59 19.55
N PRO A 111 -8.85 20.66 20.34
CA PRO A 111 -9.93 21.59 20.66
C PRO A 111 -10.43 22.31 19.40
N PRO A 112 -11.75 22.54 19.24
CA PRO A 112 -12.25 23.38 18.15
C PRO A 112 -11.80 24.83 18.33
N GLY A 113 -11.69 25.57 17.23
CA GLY A 113 -11.35 26.98 17.20
C GLY A 113 -10.36 27.32 16.11
N ARG A 114 -9.79 28.53 16.21
CA ARG A 114 -8.89 29.08 15.20
C ARG A 114 -7.45 28.61 15.41
N TYR A 115 -6.86 28.04 14.36
CA TYR A 115 -5.45 27.66 14.31
C TYR A 115 -4.70 28.52 13.30
N ALA A 116 -3.61 29.13 13.72
CA ALA A 116 -2.62 29.71 12.82
C ALA A 116 -1.85 28.59 12.12
N VAL A 117 -1.70 28.70 10.81
CA VAL A 117 -0.87 27.78 10.01
C VAL A 117 0.55 28.32 10.02
N GLU A 118 1.49 27.58 10.60
CA GLU A 118 2.91 27.92 10.61
C GLU A 118 3.68 27.00 9.66
N ALA A 119 4.60 27.52 8.85
CA ALA A 119 5.44 26.69 7.98
C ALA A 119 6.92 27.10 8.00
N GLY A 120 7.83 26.17 7.72
CA GLY A 120 9.27 26.42 7.66
C GLY A 120 10.09 25.35 6.94
N LEU A 121 11.27 25.72 6.43
CA LEU A 121 12.17 24.83 5.71
C LEU A 121 13.34 24.35 6.58
N PHE A 122 13.62 23.05 6.49
CA PHE A 122 14.63 22.35 7.27
C PHE A 122 15.48 21.47 6.35
N TYR A 123 16.67 21.07 6.79
CA TYR A 123 17.48 20.05 6.10
C TYR A 123 18.02 19.05 7.13
N GLN A 124 18.30 17.83 6.71
CA GLN A 124 18.99 16.88 7.57
C GLN A 124 20.48 17.26 7.68
N GLY A 125 20.93 17.52 8.90
CA GLY A 125 22.29 17.98 9.17
C GLY A 125 22.76 17.63 10.57
N ARG A 126 23.88 18.22 10.98
CA ARG A 126 24.32 18.21 12.38
C ARG A 126 24.04 19.57 13.00
N ASP A 127 23.44 19.59 14.18
CA ASP A 127 23.27 20.83 14.94
C ASP A 127 24.63 21.40 15.38
N TRP A 128 24.61 22.56 16.03
CA TRP A 128 25.82 23.22 16.54
C TRP A 128 26.55 22.41 17.63
N LEU A 129 25.93 21.34 18.14
CA LEU A 129 26.50 20.36 19.08
C LEU A 129 26.95 19.07 18.39
N GLY A 130 26.90 19.00 17.06
CA GLY A 130 27.31 17.83 16.27
C GLY A 130 26.30 16.68 16.26
N ARG A 131 25.12 16.84 16.85
CA ARG A 131 24.05 15.82 16.88
C ARG A 131 23.36 15.76 15.52
N ARG A 132 23.16 14.55 14.97
CA ARG A 132 22.38 14.37 13.73
C ARG A 132 20.91 14.68 14.01
N GLY A 133 20.29 15.48 13.15
CA GLY A 133 18.88 15.81 13.24
C GLY A 133 18.43 16.72 12.10
N TYR A 134 17.15 17.10 12.10
CA TYR A 134 16.67 18.18 11.22
C TYR A 134 17.20 19.51 11.76
N VAL A 135 18.17 20.06 11.06
CA VAL A 135 18.72 21.38 11.38
C VAL A 135 17.92 22.39 10.59
N ARG A 136 17.28 23.31 11.31
CA ARG A 136 16.62 24.46 10.69
C ARG A 136 17.64 25.19 9.83
N ILE A 137 17.33 25.50 8.57
CA ILE A 137 18.24 26.26 7.71
C ILE A 137 18.45 27.64 8.36
N PRO A 138 19.60 27.92 9.01
CA PRO A 138 19.78 29.12 9.84
C PRO A 138 19.70 30.42 9.03
N TRP A 139 19.89 30.28 7.71
CA TRP A 139 20.05 31.35 6.73
C TRP A 139 18.79 31.57 5.89
N ALA A 140 17.71 30.83 6.13
CA ALA A 140 16.41 31.04 5.48
C ALA A 140 15.66 32.28 6.00
N ASN A 141 16.39 33.33 6.42
CA ASN A 141 15.95 34.66 6.90
C ASN A 141 15.46 34.79 8.37
N ARG A 142 15.90 35.87 9.03
CA ARG A 142 15.39 36.31 10.35
C ARG A 142 13.95 36.85 10.31
N THR A 143 13.42 37.15 9.12
CA THR A 143 11.98 37.38 8.86
C THR A 143 11.16 36.08 8.77
N VAL A 144 11.82 34.91 8.78
CA VAL A 144 11.24 33.55 8.65
C VAL A 144 11.22 32.84 10.00
N ARG A 145 11.09 33.61 11.08
CA ARG A 145 11.01 33.02 12.43
C ARG A 145 9.70 32.24 12.60
N ASN A 146 8.60 32.69 11.99
CA ASN A 146 7.29 32.05 11.95
C ASN A 146 6.55 32.54 10.68
N TRP A 147 6.46 31.77 9.58
CA TRP A 147 5.50 32.13 8.53
C TRP A 147 4.11 31.84 9.06
N ASN A 148 3.32 32.85 9.42
CA ASN A 148 1.89 32.69 9.53
C ASN A 148 1.34 32.63 8.09
N ALA A 149 1.07 31.43 7.62
CA ALA A 149 0.55 31.10 6.30
C ALA A 149 -0.98 31.34 6.20
N GLY A 150 -1.57 32.02 7.18
CA GLY A 150 -2.99 32.20 7.35
C GLY A 150 -3.52 31.42 8.55
N SER A 151 -4.83 31.26 8.60
CA SER A 151 -5.50 30.55 9.68
C SER A 151 -6.63 29.69 9.16
N ILE A 152 -6.90 28.61 9.87
CA ILE A 152 -8.06 27.76 9.65
C ILE A 152 -8.96 27.79 10.88
N GLU A 153 -10.26 27.77 10.68
CA GLU A 153 -11.23 27.51 11.74
C GLU A 153 -11.54 26.01 11.78
N ALA A 154 -11.09 25.32 12.82
CA ALA A 154 -11.34 23.90 12.99
C ALA A 154 -12.59 23.67 13.84
N ALA A 155 -13.59 23.00 13.27
CA ALA A 155 -14.83 22.69 13.97
C ALA A 155 -15.04 21.18 14.10
N ARG A 156 -15.79 20.76 15.12
CA ARG A 156 -16.32 19.39 15.15
C ARG A 156 -17.38 19.24 14.06
N ARG A 157 -17.39 18.08 13.41
CA ARG A 157 -18.51 17.71 12.55
C ARG A 157 -19.75 17.48 13.43
N PRO A 158 -20.90 18.09 13.11
CA PRO A 158 -22.13 17.78 13.84
C PRO A 158 -22.53 16.31 13.61
N PRO A 159 -23.10 15.63 14.63
CA PRO A 159 -23.75 14.33 14.47
C PRO A 159 -24.75 14.33 13.31
N ARG A 160 -24.94 13.18 12.66
CA ARG A 160 -26.06 13.04 11.71
C ARG A 160 -27.34 13.05 12.50
N GLU A 161 -28.29 13.87 12.07
CA GLU A 161 -29.65 13.80 12.57
C GLU A 161 -30.35 12.59 11.93
N TRP A 162 -30.96 11.77 12.79
CA TRP A 162 -31.73 10.61 12.40
C TRP A 162 -33.20 10.86 12.70
N THR A 163 -34.06 10.58 11.73
CA THR A 163 -35.50 10.78 11.82
C THR A 163 -36.23 9.46 11.69
N ALA A 164 -37.51 9.42 12.09
CA ALA A 164 -38.35 8.23 11.89
C ALA A 164 -38.44 7.79 10.42
N ALA A 165 -38.23 8.71 9.46
CA ALA A 165 -38.25 8.40 8.03
C ALA A 165 -37.00 7.64 7.55
N ASP A 166 -35.89 7.68 8.30
CA ASP A 166 -34.69 6.91 7.98
C ASP A 166 -34.87 5.41 8.27
N PHE A 167 -35.79 5.06 9.17
CA PHE A 167 -36.01 3.70 9.64
C PHE A 167 -37.18 3.04 8.90
N GLY A 168 -36.96 1.81 8.43
CA GLY A 168 -38.02 1.01 7.84
C GLY A 168 -39.03 0.50 8.89
N PRO A 169 -40.07 -0.24 8.46
CA PRO A 169 -41.10 -0.78 9.36
C PRO A 169 -40.55 -1.66 10.50
N GLY A 170 -39.37 -2.25 10.31
CA GLY A 170 -38.68 -3.04 11.33
C GLY A 170 -37.94 -2.23 12.40
N GLY A 171 -37.98 -0.88 12.36
CA GLY A 171 -37.28 -0.03 13.33
C GLY A 171 -35.75 0.03 13.15
N TYR A 172 -35.26 -0.32 11.95
CA TYR A 172 -33.86 -0.22 11.57
C TYR A 172 -33.71 0.35 10.16
N ALA A 173 -32.54 0.89 9.85
CA ALA A 173 -32.20 1.40 8.53
C ALA A 173 -31.19 0.48 7.84
N VAL A 174 -31.30 0.38 6.51
CA VAL A 174 -30.31 -0.25 5.65
C VAL A 174 -29.80 0.81 4.69
N GLY A 175 -28.50 0.91 4.52
CA GLY A 175 -27.90 1.69 3.45
C GLY A 175 -26.68 1.04 2.86
N ILE A 176 -26.05 1.77 1.94
CA ILE A 176 -24.92 1.28 1.17
C ILE A 176 -23.73 2.20 1.37
N ALA A 177 -22.55 1.60 1.50
CA ALA A 177 -21.28 2.29 1.45
C ALA A 177 -20.40 1.65 0.36
N GLY A 178 -19.50 2.44 -0.21
CA GLY A 178 -18.57 1.99 -1.24
C GLY A 178 -17.44 1.13 -0.67
N PRO A 179 -16.63 0.49 -1.53
CA PRO A 179 -15.48 -0.32 -1.11
C PRO A 179 -14.35 0.52 -0.50
N LEU A 180 -14.34 1.84 -0.71
CA LEU A 180 -13.33 2.73 -0.14
C LEU A 180 -13.77 3.42 1.16
N ASP A 181 -15.02 3.23 1.56
CA ASP A 181 -15.58 3.84 2.77
C ASP A 181 -15.21 3.06 4.02
N LYS A 182 -14.89 3.79 5.09
CA LYS A 182 -14.68 3.24 6.43
C LYS A 182 -15.91 3.49 7.29
N VAL A 183 -16.66 2.43 7.59
CA VAL A 183 -17.88 2.49 8.40
C VAL A 183 -17.53 2.28 9.87
N PHE A 184 -17.50 3.38 10.62
CA PHE A 184 -17.28 3.38 12.08
C PHE A 184 -18.55 2.95 12.83
N PRO A 185 -18.42 2.42 14.07
CA PRO A 185 -19.55 1.78 14.77
C PRO A 185 -20.66 2.75 15.19
N ASP A 186 -20.39 4.04 15.31
CA ASP A 186 -21.38 5.02 15.78
C ASP A 186 -22.34 5.44 14.65
N ARG A 187 -23.64 5.22 14.87
CA ARG A 187 -24.70 5.56 13.90
C ARG A 187 -24.70 7.04 13.53
N GLU A 188 -24.38 7.88 14.50
CA GLU A 188 -24.28 9.33 14.33
C GLU A 188 -23.05 9.78 13.53
N GLU A 189 -22.12 8.89 13.20
CA GLU A 189 -20.97 9.14 12.32
C GLU A 189 -21.20 8.62 10.90
N TRP A 190 -22.05 7.62 10.72
CA TRP A 190 -22.40 7.12 9.37
C TRP A 190 -23.32 8.10 8.64
N ARG A 191 -22.89 8.55 7.46
CA ARG A 191 -23.58 9.57 6.64
C ARG A 191 -24.26 9.02 5.38
N GLY A 192 -24.11 7.72 5.09
CA GLY A 192 -24.76 7.13 3.93
C GLY A 192 -26.29 7.25 4.04
N PRO A 193 -27.02 7.62 2.98
CA PRO A 193 -28.47 7.62 3.03
C PRO A 193 -28.99 6.18 3.17
N PRO A 194 -30.19 5.98 3.73
CA PRO A 194 -30.88 4.71 3.58
C PRO A 194 -31.02 4.39 2.09
N ALA A 195 -30.76 3.15 1.72
CA ALA A 195 -30.73 2.72 0.33
C ALA A 195 -31.33 1.33 0.18
N HIS A 196 -32.15 1.18 -0.86
CA HIS A 196 -32.80 -0.07 -1.24
C HIS A 196 -32.24 -0.62 -2.57
N ARG A 197 -31.18 0.00 -3.10
CA ARG A 197 -30.57 -0.37 -4.36
C ARG A 197 -29.07 -0.09 -4.36
N VAL A 198 -28.31 -0.96 -5.02
CA VAL A 198 -26.89 -0.79 -5.33
C VAL A 198 -26.63 -1.18 -6.78
N GLU A 199 -25.75 -0.43 -7.43
CA GLU A 199 -25.28 -0.73 -8.78
C GLU A 199 -23.75 -0.86 -8.76
N ILE A 200 -23.25 -1.94 -9.35
CA ILE A 200 -21.82 -2.22 -9.47
C ILE A 200 -21.48 -2.66 -10.90
N SER A 201 -20.21 -2.58 -11.27
CA SER A 201 -19.71 -3.00 -12.58
C SER A 201 -18.39 -3.74 -12.46
N ALA A 202 -18.24 -4.85 -13.18
CA ALA A 202 -17.07 -5.71 -13.14
C ALA A 202 -16.84 -6.37 -14.50
N ALA A 203 -15.58 -6.62 -14.83
CA ALA A 203 -15.15 -7.43 -15.95
C ALA A 203 -15.32 -8.91 -15.61
N ARG A 204 -15.17 -9.78 -16.61
CA ARG A 204 -15.05 -11.21 -16.34
C ARG A 204 -13.73 -11.49 -15.63
N ASN A 205 -13.74 -12.48 -14.74
CA ASN A 205 -12.62 -12.82 -13.87
C ASN A 205 -12.21 -11.68 -12.92
N GLU A 206 -13.17 -10.89 -12.45
CA GLU A 206 -12.95 -9.78 -11.53
C GLU A 206 -13.83 -9.92 -10.28
N TYR A 207 -13.35 -9.39 -9.16
CA TYR A 207 -14.14 -9.20 -7.96
C TYR A 207 -14.60 -7.76 -7.83
N GLU A 208 -15.83 -7.54 -7.37
CA GLU A 208 -16.33 -6.19 -7.07
C GLU A 208 -17.08 -6.21 -5.74
N SER A 209 -16.74 -5.25 -4.88
CA SER A 209 -17.20 -5.23 -3.49
C SER A 209 -17.99 -3.96 -3.17
N PHE A 210 -18.96 -4.09 -2.27
CA PHE A 210 -19.67 -2.97 -1.64
C PHE A 210 -20.03 -3.34 -0.20
N GLN A 211 -20.56 -2.38 0.56
CA GLN A 211 -20.94 -2.59 1.95
C GLN A 211 -22.45 -2.37 2.14
N VAL A 212 -23.12 -3.32 2.78
CA VAL A 212 -24.46 -3.15 3.33
C VAL A 212 -24.32 -2.71 4.78
N VAL A 213 -24.78 -1.50 5.09
CA VAL A 213 -24.73 -0.92 6.44
C VAL A 213 -26.09 -1.05 7.09
N VAL A 214 -26.15 -1.70 8.25
CA VAL A 214 -27.34 -1.88 9.06
C VAL A 214 -27.24 -0.98 10.28
N ALA A 215 -28.17 -0.05 10.43
CA ALA A 215 -28.24 0.87 11.55
C ALA A 215 -29.42 0.50 12.46
N ALA A 216 -29.14 0.18 13.73
CA ALA A 216 -30.20 -0.05 14.70
C ALA A 216 -30.92 1.26 15.04
N GLY A 217 -32.22 1.18 15.27
CA GLY A 217 -33.04 2.26 15.82
C GLY A 217 -32.79 2.43 17.32
N GLU A 218 -33.87 2.64 18.07
CA GLU A 218 -33.83 2.71 19.54
C GLU A 218 -33.78 1.33 20.21
N ALA A 219 -34.23 0.28 19.50
CA ALA A 219 -34.17 -1.10 19.96
C ALA A 219 -32.94 -1.83 19.39
N PRO A 220 -32.34 -2.77 20.14
CA PRO A 220 -31.27 -3.62 19.62
C PRO A 220 -31.80 -4.54 18.53
N LEU A 221 -30.95 -4.85 17.54
CA LEU A 221 -31.18 -5.91 16.57
C LEU A 221 -30.38 -7.15 17.00
N LYS A 222 -31.03 -8.29 17.06
CA LYS A 222 -30.38 -9.57 17.39
C LYS A 222 -30.21 -10.43 16.15
N GLY A 223 -29.10 -11.17 16.11
CA GLY A 223 -28.84 -12.18 15.08
C GLY A 223 -28.99 -11.68 13.64
N VAL A 224 -28.52 -10.47 13.33
CA VAL A 224 -28.63 -9.90 11.97
C VAL A 224 -27.84 -10.73 10.99
N ARG A 225 -28.53 -11.25 9.97
CA ARG A 225 -27.93 -11.98 8.86
C ARG A 225 -28.08 -11.19 7.58
N VAL A 226 -27.04 -11.18 6.77
CA VAL A 226 -27.07 -10.60 5.42
C VAL A 226 -26.71 -11.69 4.43
N ALA A 227 -27.54 -11.88 3.41
CA ALA A 227 -27.34 -12.88 2.38
C ALA A 227 -27.66 -12.30 1.00
N ALA A 228 -26.79 -12.54 0.03
CA ALA A 228 -27.03 -12.21 -1.36
C ALA A 228 -27.63 -13.42 -2.10
N GLY A 229 -28.71 -13.19 -2.84
CA GLY A 229 -29.27 -14.17 -3.76
C GLY A 229 -28.47 -14.27 -5.06
N GLU A 230 -28.82 -15.25 -5.89
CA GLU A 230 -28.25 -15.39 -7.24
C GLU A 230 -28.49 -14.13 -8.09
N LEU A 231 -27.56 -13.86 -9.01
CA LEU A 231 -27.74 -12.79 -10.00
C LEU A 231 -28.12 -13.39 -11.35
N ARG A 232 -29.22 -12.90 -11.93
CA ARG A 232 -29.80 -13.40 -13.17
C ARG A 232 -29.80 -12.31 -14.24
N GLY A 233 -29.41 -12.69 -15.45
CA GLY A 233 -29.31 -11.81 -16.60
C GLY A 233 -29.17 -12.65 -17.88
N PRO A 234 -28.22 -12.31 -18.78
CA PRO A 234 -27.84 -13.18 -19.89
C PRO A 234 -27.34 -14.58 -19.48
N GLY A 235 -26.96 -14.76 -18.21
CA GLY A 235 -26.65 -16.06 -17.60
C GLY A 235 -27.02 -16.08 -16.12
N LEU A 236 -26.33 -16.93 -15.35
CA LEU A 236 -26.49 -17.08 -13.91
C LEU A 236 -25.14 -16.89 -13.22
N ILE A 237 -25.11 -16.04 -12.19
CA ILE A 237 -24.02 -15.99 -11.20
C ILE A 237 -24.61 -16.53 -9.90
N GLY A 238 -24.13 -17.71 -9.49
CA GLY A 238 -24.64 -18.42 -8.31
C GLY A 238 -24.24 -17.76 -7.00
N THR A 239 -24.92 -18.11 -5.91
CA THR A 239 -24.61 -17.59 -4.56
C THR A 239 -23.22 -18.00 -4.06
N ASP A 240 -22.66 -19.09 -4.59
CA ASP A 240 -21.28 -19.52 -4.35
C ASP A 240 -20.22 -18.54 -4.87
N GLN A 241 -20.60 -17.61 -5.74
CA GLN A 241 -19.76 -16.54 -6.28
C GLN A 241 -19.92 -15.22 -5.50
N ILE A 242 -20.74 -15.20 -4.45
CA ILE A 242 -21.02 -14.00 -3.66
C ILE A 242 -20.73 -14.29 -2.19
N GLU A 243 -19.76 -13.57 -1.66
CA GLU A 243 -19.34 -13.72 -0.27
C GLU A 243 -19.85 -12.54 0.57
N VAL A 244 -20.43 -12.84 1.74
CA VAL A 244 -20.85 -11.83 2.72
C VAL A 244 -20.05 -12.03 4.01
N ARG A 245 -19.28 -11.02 4.40
CA ARG A 245 -18.50 -10.98 5.65
C ARG A 245 -18.92 -9.79 6.49
N CYS A 246 -18.83 -9.91 7.80
CA CYS A 246 -19.04 -8.79 8.71
C CYS A 246 -17.73 -8.02 8.87
N ALA A 247 -17.73 -6.71 8.64
CA ALA A 247 -16.62 -5.86 9.04
C ALA A 247 -16.55 -5.85 10.58
N GLY A 248 -15.45 -6.34 11.13
CA GLY A 248 -15.07 -6.19 12.52
C GLY A 248 -14.27 -4.93 12.76
N TRP A 249 -14.00 -4.63 14.02
CA TRP A 249 -13.21 -3.48 14.43
C TRP A 249 -12.03 -3.90 15.29
N VAL A 250 -10.93 -3.17 15.17
CA VAL A 250 -9.76 -3.27 16.05
C VAL A 250 -9.50 -1.93 16.72
N GLU A 251 -8.98 -1.96 17.94
CA GLU A 251 -8.76 -0.75 18.73
C GLU A 251 -7.42 -0.10 18.38
N THR A 252 -7.45 0.90 17.49
CA THR A 252 -6.25 1.63 17.08
C THR A 252 -5.69 2.51 18.19
N ARG A 253 -4.35 2.58 18.25
CA ARG A 253 -3.61 3.38 19.23
C ARG A 253 -2.93 4.56 18.56
N ARG A 254 -2.52 5.57 19.33
CA ARG A 254 -1.81 6.75 18.79
C ARG A 254 -0.46 6.33 18.19
N PRO A 255 -0.24 6.46 16.87
CA PRO A 255 1.04 6.14 16.26
C PRO A 255 1.98 7.35 16.27
N TYR A 256 3.20 7.18 15.74
CA TYR A 256 4.17 8.28 15.58
C TYR A 256 3.82 9.27 14.46
N TYR A 257 2.84 8.92 13.60
CA TYR A 257 2.36 9.71 12.48
C TYR A 257 0.92 10.20 12.72
N ASN A 258 0.53 11.26 12.02
CA ASN A 258 -0.80 11.82 12.16
C ASN A 258 -1.86 10.91 11.55
N VAL A 259 -2.87 10.67 12.37
CA VAL A 259 -4.08 9.95 12.01
C VAL A 259 -5.30 10.82 12.32
N PRO A 260 -6.39 10.68 11.55
CA PRO A 260 -7.60 11.45 11.77
C PRO A 260 -8.21 11.19 13.16
N ARG A 261 -8.12 9.94 13.64
CA ARG A 261 -8.65 9.46 14.92
C ARG A 261 -7.92 8.19 15.36
N THR A 262 -8.11 7.84 16.63
CA THR A 262 -7.79 6.54 17.22
C THR A 262 -9.05 5.92 17.82
N GLY A 263 -9.02 4.65 18.20
CA GLY A 263 -10.16 3.90 18.72
C GLY A 263 -10.65 2.82 17.75
N PRO A 264 -11.93 2.40 17.82
CA PRO A 264 -12.45 1.33 16.99
C PRO A 264 -12.31 1.67 15.50
N TRP A 265 -11.64 0.79 14.77
CA TRP A 265 -11.34 0.98 13.36
C TRP A 265 -11.76 -0.24 12.52
N PRO A 266 -12.57 -0.07 11.46
CA PRO A 266 -13.06 -1.19 10.66
C PRO A 266 -11.94 -1.74 9.78
N ASP A 267 -11.65 -3.05 9.89
CA ASP A 267 -10.67 -3.70 9.02
C ASP A 267 -10.85 -5.22 8.87
N PRO A 268 -10.90 -6.06 9.93
CA PRO A 268 -11.05 -7.51 9.74
C PRO A 268 -12.39 -7.87 9.10
N LEU A 269 -12.40 -8.73 8.09
CA LEU A 269 -13.61 -9.23 7.43
C LEU A 269 -13.98 -10.61 7.99
N LEU A 270 -14.74 -10.58 9.08
CA LEU A 270 -15.13 -11.75 9.86
C LEU A 270 -16.24 -12.55 9.17
N PRO A 271 -16.27 -13.89 9.30
CA PRO A 271 -17.44 -14.65 8.91
C PRO A 271 -18.67 -14.22 9.73
N VAL A 272 -19.84 -14.09 9.11
CA VAL A 272 -21.10 -13.72 9.80
C VAL A 272 -21.54 -14.81 10.79
N GLY A 273 -21.25 -16.08 10.47
CA GLY A 273 -21.62 -17.24 11.28
C GLY A 273 -23.12 -17.55 11.26
N GLY A 274 -23.49 -18.75 11.73
CA GLY A 274 -24.89 -19.19 11.76
C GLY A 274 -25.77 -18.41 12.73
N GLY A 275 -25.19 -17.77 13.76
CA GLY A 275 -25.92 -16.96 14.74
C GLY A 275 -26.29 -15.56 14.25
N GLY A 276 -25.66 -15.06 13.18
CA GLY A 276 -25.74 -13.65 12.81
C GLY A 276 -24.94 -12.74 13.75
N VAL A 277 -25.11 -11.43 13.58
CA VAL A 277 -24.39 -10.40 14.37
C VAL A 277 -25.39 -9.47 15.04
N ASP A 278 -25.20 -9.19 16.32
CA ASP A 278 -26.02 -8.22 17.06
C ASP A 278 -25.62 -6.77 16.72
N VAL A 279 -26.61 -5.87 16.69
CA VAL A 279 -26.42 -4.43 16.51
C VAL A 279 -27.12 -3.70 17.64
N GLU A 280 -26.33 -3.08 18.51
CA GLU A 280 -26.84 -2.33 19.67
C GLU A 280 -27.49 -1.00 19.26
N PRO A 281 -28.41 -0.43 20.08
CA PRO A 281 -29.03 0.86 19.80
C PRO A 281 -28.00 1.96 19.54
N GLY A 282 -28.27 2.83 18.56
CA GLY A 282 -27.36 3.91 18.19
C GLY A 282 -26.05 3.47 17.53
N ARG A 283 -25.90 2.18 17.19
CA ARG A 283 -24.75 1.64 16.45
C ARG A 283 -25.11 1.26 15.01
N VAL A 284 -24.07 1.08 14.20
CA VAL A 284 -24.14 0.48 12.88
C VAL A 284 -23.26 -0.77 12.80
N ARG A 285 -23.63 -1.69 11.91
CA ARG A 285 -22.78 -2.78 11.47
C ARG A 285 -22.66 -2.78 9.95
N SER A 286 -21.44 -2.99 9.45
CA SER A 286 -21.19 -3.10 8.01
C SER A 286 -20.96 -4.56 7.63
N PHE A 287 -21.63 -4.98 6.56
CA PHE A 287 -21.48 -6.28 5.92
C PHE A 287 -20.86 -6.06 4.55
N TRP A 288 -19.63 -6.54 4.39
CA TRP A 288 -18.88 -6.50 3.15
C TRP A 288 -19.38 -7.59 2.21
N VAL A 289 -19.89 -7.19 1.05
CA VAL A 289 -20.40 -8.09 0.00
C VAL A 289 -19.42 -8.06 -1.15
N THR A 290 -18.84 -9.20 -1.48
CA THR A 290 -17.90 -9.38 -2.59
C THR A 290 -18.52 -10.28 -3.64
N VAL A 291 -18.67 -9.78 -4.87
CA VAL A 291 -19.16 -10.56 -6.02
C VAL A 291 -17.98 -10.91 -6.92
N PHE A 292 -17.74 -12.19 -7.16
CA PHE A 292 -16.83 -12.64 -8.21
C PHE A 292 -17.61 -12.86 -9.51
N VAL A 293 -17.09 -12.36 -10.63
CA VAL A 293 -17.63 -12.65 -11.96
C VAL A 293 -16.77 -13.73 -12.60
N PRO A 294 -17.26 -14.97 -12.74
CA PRO A 294 -16.45 -16.04 -13.31
C PRO A 294 -15.95 -15.72 -14.75
N PRO A 295 -14.79 -16.25 -15.15
CA PRO A 295 -14.34 -16.21 -16.55
C PRO A 295 -15.43 -16.70 -17.51
N GLY A 296 -15.54 -16.08 -18.69
CA GLY A 296 -16.53 -16.46 -19.70
C GLY A 296 -17.99 -16.09 -19.40
N THR A 297 -18.29 -15.46 -18.25
CA THR A 297 -19.66 -14.98 -17.94
C THR A 297 -20.17 -14.04 -19.05
N PRO A 298 -21.34 -14.31 -19.67
CA PRO A 298 -21.84 -13.46 -20.76
C PRO A 298 -21.97 -11.98 -20.34
N PRO A 299 -21.52 -11.01 -21.15
CA PRO A 299 -21.61 -9.60 -20.80
C PRO A 299 -23.07 -9.11 -20.81
N GLY A 300 -23.38 -8.17 -19.91
CA GLY A 300 -24.71 -7.59 -19.79
C GLY A 300 -25.08 -7.27 -18.35
N GLU A 301 -26.37 -7.03 -18.12
CA GLU A 301 -26.89 -6.66 -16.81
C GLU A 301 -27.46 -7.88 -16.09
N TYR A 302 -27.04 -8.06 -14.84
CA TYR A 302 -27.48 -9.10 -13.93
C TYR A 302 -28.18 -8.45 -12.74
N ARG A 303 -29.28 -9.05 -12.28
CA ARG A 303 -30.09 -8.56 -11.17
C ARG A 303 -30.31 -9.63 -10.13
N GLY A 304 -30.28 -9.22 -8.87
CA GLY A 304 -30.62 -10.05 -7.72
C GLY A 304 -30.92 -9.18 -6.50
N THR A 305 -30.95 -9.80 -5.33
CA THR A 305 -31.34 -9.13 -4.09
C THR A 305 -30.39 -9.51 -2.96
N VAL A 306 -30.01 -8.54 -2.15
CA VAL A 306 -29.37 -8.75 -0.85
C VAL A 306 -30.41 -8.59 0.24
N THR A 307 -30.59 -9.62 1.06
CA THR A 307 -31.58 -9.65 2.14
C THR A 307 -30.89 -9.43 3.48
N VAL A 308 -31.39 -8.45 4.24
CA VAL A 308 -31.01 -8.18 5.64
C VAL A 308 -32.11 -8.71 6.54
N ALA A 309 -31.81 -9.71 7.35
CA ALA A 309 -32.77 -10.41 8.20
C ALA A 309 -32.29 -10.44 9.66
N PRO A 310 -32.71 -9.47 10.50
CA PRO A 310 -32.61 -9.58 11.95
C PRO A 310 -33.58 -10.64 12.50
N GLU A 311 -33.24 -11.24 13.64
CA GLU A 311 -34.10 -12.20 14.33
C GLU A 311 -35.37 -11.53 14.86
N GLY A 312 -36.53 -12.13 14.57
CA GLY A 312 -37.82 -11.65 15.09
C GLY A 312 -38.31 -10.32 14.50
N VAL A 313 -37.60 -9.75 13.52
CA VAL A 313 -37.95 -8.49 12.85
C VAL A 313 -38.17 -8.75 11.35
N ALA A 314 -39.06 -7.99 10.72
CA ALA A 314 -39.30 -8.09 9.28
C ALA A 314 -38.00 -7.79 8.49
N PRO A 315 -37.63 -8.64 7.50
CA PRO A 315 -36.42 -8.44 6.72
C PRO A 315 -36.55 -7.26 5.75
N ALA A 316 -35.41 -6.73 5.34
CA ALA A 316 -35.27 -5.69 4.33
C ALA A 316 -34.51 -6.22 3.12
N ALA A 317 -34.86 -5.73 1.93
CA ALA A 317 -34.24 -6.12 0.67
C ALA A 317 -33.51 -4.93 0.05
N VAL A 318 -32.34 -5.19 -0.53
CA VAL A 318 -31.58 -4.26 -1.36
C VAL A 318 -31.47 -4.88 -2.75
N ASP A 319 -31.96 -4.17 -3.76
CA ASP A 319 -31.82 -4.56 -5.16
C ASP A 319 -30.37 -4.40 -5.62
N LEU A 320 -29.76 -5.48 -6.08
CA LEU A 320 -28.39 -5.51 -6.60
C LEU A 320 -28.45 -5.59 -8.13
N THR A 321 -27.88 -4.58 -8.80
CA THR A 321 -27.64 -4.60 -10.25
C THR A 321 -26.13 -4.68 -10.51
N LEU A 322 -25.69 -5.71 -11.21
CA LEU A 322 -24.31 -5.88 -11.65
C LEU A 322 -24.25 -5.75 -13.18
N ARG A 323 -23.39 -4.86 -13.68
CA ARG A 323 -22.99 -4.85 -15.09
C ARG A 323 -21.72 -5.67 -15.30
N VAL A 324 -21.82 -6.72 -16.10
CA VAL A 324 -20.67 -7.50 -16.57
C VAL A 324 -20.16 -6.89 -17.88
N TRP A 325 -18.91 -6.41 -17.89
CA TRP A 325 -18.28 -5.83 -19.07
C TRP A 325 -17.94 -6.88 -20.15
N GLY A 326 -17.85 -6.43 -21.40
CA GLY A 326 -17.49 -7.23 -22.57
C GLY A 326 -16.04 -7.67 -22.67
N PHE A 327 -15.19 -7.41 -21.67
CA PHE A 327 -13.80 -7.86 -21.61
C PHE A 327 -13.53 -8.72 -20.37
N GLU A 328 -12.36 -9.35 -20.32
CA GLU A 328 -11.96 -10.30 -19.27
C GLU A 328 -10.57 -9.95 -18.75
N LEU A 329 -10.41 -9.99 -17.43
CA LEU A 329 -9.11 -9.81 -16.78
C LEU A 329 -8.30 -11.10 -16.88
N PRO A 330 -6.96 -11.01 -17.01
CA PRO A 330 -6.12 -12.20 -17.09
C PRO A 330 -6.21 -13.03 -15.80
N ALA A 331 -6.15 -14.36 -15.96
CA ALA A 331 -6.14 -15.32 -14.85
C ALA A 331 -4.95 -15.10 -13.92
N THR A 332 -3.78 -14.84 -14.49
CA THR A 332 -2.58 -14.43 -13.76
C THR A 332 -2.44 -12.92 -13.85
N PRO A 333 -2.31 -12.18 -12.73
CA PRO A 333 -2.02 -10.74 -12.75
C PRO A 333 -0.75 -10.43 -13.54
N THR A 334 -0.72 -9.29 -14.23
CA THR A 334 0.47 -8.84 -14.98
C THR A 334 1.42 -8.00 -14.15
N LEU A 335 0.91 -7.34 -13.10
CA LEU A 335 1.74 -6.75 -12.06
C LEU A 335 2.21 -7.88 -11.12
N LYS A 336 3.52 -8.14 -11.13
CA LYS A 336 4.14 -9.10 -10.22
C LYS A 336 4.08 -8.63 -8.78
N THR A 337 4.21 -9.54 -7.84
CA THR A 337 4.13 -9.17 -6.43
C THR A 337 4.99 -10.06 -5.56
N GLY A 338 5.65 -9.48 -4.55
CA GLY A 338 6.28 -10.22 -3.47
C GLY A 338 5.69 -9.80 -2.14
N PHE A 339 4.77 -10.60 -1.59
CA PHE A 339 4.15 -10.33 -0.29
C PHE A 339 4.59 -11.41 0.69
N ASP A 340 5.30 -11.03 1.75
CA ASP A 340 5.86 -12.05 2.63
C ASP A 340 4.80 -12.67 3.55
N PHE A 341 4.98 -13.94 3.91
CA PHE A 341 4.13 -14.71 4.81
C PHE A 341 4.97 -15.70 5.62
N TYR A 342 4.86 -15.61 6.94
CA TYR A 342 5.65 -16.42 7.87
C TYR A 342 4.84 -17.58 8.46
N GLU A 343 5.05 -18.80 7.94
CA GLU A 343 4.40 -20.02 8.44
C GLU A 343 4.70 -20.31 9.92
N TYR A 344 5.88 -19.92 10.42
CA TYR A 344 6.23 -20.14 11.82
C TYR A 344 5.37 -19.30 12.78
N LEU A 345 4.85 -18.14 12.33
CA LEU A 345 3.91 -17.34 13.11
C LEU A 345 2.53 -18.02 13.14
N VAL A 346 2.12 -18.69 12.06
CA VAL A 346 0.89 -19.52 12.08
C VAL A 346 1.01 -20.61 13.16
N ARG A 347 2.13 -21.33 13.23
CA ARG A 347 2.34 -22.37 14.27
C ARG A 347 2.23 -21.83 15.70
N ARG A 348 2.60 -20.57 15.92
CA ARG A 348 2.50 -19.91 17.24
C ARG A 348 1.05 -19.59 17.61
N TYR A 349 0.24 -19.15 16.66
CA TYR A 349 -1.15 -18.73 16.90
C TYR A 349 -2.17 -19.87 16.86
N TYR A 350 -1.82 -20.99 16.22
CA TYR A 350 -2.68 -22.17 16.11
C TYR A 350 -2.00 -23.36 16.80
N PRO A 351 -2.02 -23.43 18.14
CA PRO A 351 -1.41 -24.51 18.89
C PRO A 351 -2.14 -25.85 18.65
N ARG A 352 -1.56 -26.94 19.19
CA ARG A 352 -2.21 -28.25 19.16
C ARG A 352 -3.54 -28.21 19.91
N ASN A 353 -4.55 -28.83 19.34
CA ASN A 353 -5.80 -29.08 20.05
C ASN A 353 -5.60 -30.16 21.12
N GLU A 354 -6.51 -30.23 22.09
CA GLU A 354 -6.50 -31.31 23.08
C GLU A 354 -6.62 -32.67 22.38
N GLY A 355 -5.70 -33.59 22.70
CA GLY A 355 -5.63 -34.92 22.08
C GLY A 355 -5.01 -34.96 20.67
N GLU A 356 -4.60 -33.83 20.08
CA GLU A 356 -3.98 -33.79 18.75
C GLU A 356 -2.49 -34.17 18.81
N GLY A 357 -2.12 -35.22 18.05
CA GLY A 357 -0.73 -35.63 17.89
C GLY A 357 0.10 -34.61 17.09
N GLU A 358 1.42 -34.62 17.27
CA GLU A 358 2.34 -33.70 16.56
C GLU A 358 2.22 -33.81 15.02
N ALA A 359 2.06 -35.03 14.49
CA ALA A 359 1.93 -35.26 13.06
C ALA A 359 0.62 -34.67 12.49
N ASP A 360 -0.50 -34.87 13.20
CA ASP A 360 -1.81 -34.34 12.79
C ASP A 360 -1.85 -32.82 12.89
N TRP A 361 -1.27 -32.26 13.96
CA TRP A 361 -1.10 -30.81 14.09
C TRP A 361 -0.30 -30.23 12.94
N ARG A 362 0.87 -30.81 12.60
CA ARG A 362 1.67 -30.35 11.46
C ARG A 362 0.90 -30.38 10.16
N LYS A 363 0.19 -31.49 9.88
CA LYS A 363 -0.66 -31.62 8.70
C LYS A 363 -1.75 -30.55 8.65
N ARG A 364 -2.40 -30.26 9.78
CA ARG A 364 -3.40 -29.19 9.88
C ARG A 364 -2.80 -27.81 9.64
N ILE A 365 -1.65 -27.50 10.23
CA ILE A 365 -0.99 -26.19 10.05
C ILE A 365 -0.46 -26.02 8.63
N ASP A 366 0.13 -27.05 8.02
CA ASP A 366 0.58 -26.98 6.63
C ASP A 366 -0.61 -26.78 5.67
N ALA A 367 -1.75 -27.43 5.95
CA ALA A 367 -2.99 -27.18 5.22
C ALA A 367 -3.49 -25.74 5.40
N LEU A 368 -3.46 -25.20 6.63
CA LEU A 368 -3.84 -23.83 6.92
C LEU A 368 -2.92 -22.80 6.23
N CYS A 369 -1.60 -23.01 6.23
CA CYS A 369 -0.65 -22.16 5.49
C CYS A 369 -0.96 -22.17 3.99
N ARG A 370 -1.28 -23.34 3.42
CA ARG A 370 -1.73 -23.45 2.03
C ARG A 370 -3.03 -22.67 1.78
N ASP A 371 -3.98 -22.70 2.70
CA ASP A 371 -5.23 -21.95 2.57
C ASP A 371 -4.96 -20.43 2.59
N TYR A 372 -4.02 -19.94 3.41
CA TYR A 372 -3.55 -18.54 3.35
C TYR A 372 -2.91 -18.21 2.00
N TYR A 373 -2.05 -19.08 1.46
CA TYR A 373 -1.45 -18.83 0.14
C TYR A 373 -2.50 -18.80 -0.98
N LEU A 374 -3.48 -19.70 -0.97
CA LEU A 374 -4.56 -19.69 -1.95
C LEU A 374 -5.44 -18.44 -1.81
N ASP A 375 -5.68 -17.97 -0.59
CA ASP A 375 -6.39 -16.72 -0.36
C ASP A 375 -5.57 -15.49 -0.84
N MET A 376 -4.26 -15.47 -0.63
CA MET A 376 -3.37 -14.44 -1.18
C MET A 376 -3.47 -14.39 -2.72
N LEU A 377 -3.44 -15.54 -3.38
CA LEU A 377 -3.57 -15.64 -4.83
C LEU A 377 -4.97 -15.23 -5.33
N ARG A 378 -6.03 -15.55 -4.59
CA ARG A 378 -7.39 -15.02 -4.81
C ARG A 378 -7.42 -13.49 -4.74
N HIS A 379 -6.59 -12.89 -3.89
CA HIS A 379 -6.38 -11.45 -3.81
C HIS A 379 -5.33 -10.90 -4.79
N ARG A 380 -4.95 -11.70 -5.79
CA ARG A 380 -4.00 -11.33 -6.85
C ARG A 380 -2.63 -10.92 -6.33
N ILE A 381 -2.22 -11.46 -5.18
CA ILE A 381 -0.88 -11.27 -4.61
C ILE A 381 -0.16 -12.61 -4.41
N SER A 382 1.10 -12.66 -4.85
CA SER A 382 1.98 -13.82 -4.79
C SER A 382 2.84 -13.79 -3.51
N PRO A 383 2.93 -14.92 -2.78
CA PRO A 383 3.79 -15.02 -1.61
C PRO A 383 5.29 -15.11 -1.96
N ILE A 384 6.17 -14.64 -1.07
CA ILE A 384 7.62 -14.74 -1.25
C ILE A 384 8.14 -16.16 -0.91
N HIS A 385 7.77 -16.72 0.25
CA HIS A 385 8.37 -17.95 0.81
C HIS A 385 7.56 -19.26 0.63
N ASN A 386 6.47 -19.26 -0.14
CA ASN A 386 5.50 -20.38 -0.16
C ASN A 386 6.00 -21.69 -0.79
N VAL A 387 6.94 -21.62 -1.73
CA VAL A 387 7.42 -22.79 -2.49
C VAL A 387 8.46 -23.61 -1.72
N GLY A 388 9.04 -23.06 -0.65
CA GLY A 388 10.08 -23.70 0.14
C GLY A 388 11.37 -23.96 -0.64
N ASN A 389 12.32 -24.66 0.00
CA ASN A 389 13.55 -25.12 -0.64
C ASN A 389 13.43 -26.63 -0.96
N PRO A 390 13.98 -27.10 -2.10
CA PRO A 390 14.04 -28.54 -2.42
C PRO A 390 14.87 -29.29 -1.37
N SER A 391 14.80 -30.61 -1.29
CA SER A 391 15.61 -31.35 -0.31
C SER A 391 17.02 -31.62 -0.83
N LEU A 392 18.05 -31.44 0.01
CA LEU A 392 19.41 -31.84 -0.33
C LEU A 392 19.53 -33.37 -0.25
N VAL A 393 19.93 -34.01 -1.34
CA VAL A 393 20.11 -35.47 -1.40
C VAL A 393 21.57 -35.89 -1.54
N GLY A 394 22.48 -34.99 -1.93
CA GLY A 394 23.90 -35.29 -2.03
C GLY A 394 24.75 -34.10 -2.49
N VAL A 395 26.06 -34.29 -2.46
CA VAL A 395 27.06 -33.38 -3.04
C VAL A 395 27.75 -34.13 -4.18
N GLU A 396 27.81 -33.52 -5.35
CA GLU A 396 28.55 -34.03 -6.51
C GLU A 396 29.71 -33.07 -6.84
N ASP A 397 30.71 -33.52 -7.61
CA ASP A 397 31.88 -32.69 -7.94
C ASP A 397 31.46 -31.36 -8.58
N GLY A 398 31.58 -30.29 -7.79
CA GLY A 398 31.24 -28.92 -8.16
C GLY A 398 29.76 -28.52 -8.01
N GLY A 399 28.90 -29.27 -7.30
CA GLY A 399 27.50 -28.87 -7.08
C GLY A 399 26.71 -29.67 -6.03
N TYR A 400 25.45 -29.30 -5.83
CA TYR A 400 24.52 -29.97 -4.91
C TYR A 400 23.44 -30.72 -5.68
N LEU A 401 23.19 -31.97 -5.31
CA LEU A 401 22.06 -32.72 -5.82
C LEU A 401 20.84 -32.40 -4.95
N LEU A 402 19.82 -31.79 -5.57
CA LEU A 402 18.60 -31.33 -4.92
C LEU A 402 17.40 -32.12 -5.46
N ASP A 403 16.53 -32.61 -4.59
CA ASP A 403 15.24 -33.21 -4.91
C ASP A 403 14.15 -32.13 -4.93
N PHE A 404 13.62 -31.89 -6.13
CA PHE A 404 12.62 -30.89 -6.41
C PHE A 404 11.18 -31.41 -6.36
N ALA A 405 10.90 -32.66 -5.98
CA ALA A 405 9.56 -33.22 -6.08
C ALA A 405 8.49 -32.40 -5.32
N GLU A 406 8.76 -32.05 -4.06
CA GLU A 406 7.85 -31.23 -3.24
C GLU A 406 7.82 -29.77 -3.72
N PHE A 407 8.96 -29.23 -4.13
CA PHE A 407 9.07 -27.88 -4.70
C PHE A 407 8.21 -27.74 -5.97
N ASP A 408 8.32 -28.70 -6.88
CA ASP A 408 7.60 -28.72 -8.15
C ASP A 408 6.09 -28.77 -7.91
N ARG A 409 5.65 -29.66 -7.01
CA ARG A 409 4.24 -29.80 -6.63
C ARG A 409 3.66 -28.47 -6.11
N ARG A 410 4.42 -27.74 -5.29
CA ARG A 410 4.01 -26.42 -4.78
C ARG A 410 3.99 -25.37 -5.89
N VAL A 411 5.06 -25.25 -6.66
CA VAL A 411 5.16 -24.27 -7.76
C VAL A 411 4.04 -24.48 -8.78
N GLU A 412 3.83 -25.71 -9.26
CA GLU A 412 2.76 -26.02 -10.21
C GLU A 412 1.38 -25.66 -9.66
N GLY A 413 1.09 -26.06 -8.42
CA GLY A 413 -0.19 -25.79 -7.77
C GLY A 413 -0.47 -24.29 -7.65
N TYR A 414 0.53 -23.50 -7.26
CA TYR A 414 0.36 -22.07 -7.08
C TYR A 414 0.37 -21.28 -8.40
N LEU A 415 1.18 -21.69 -9.39
CA LEU A 415 1.10 -21.12 -10.74
C LEU A 415 -0.28 -21.36 -11.37
N ALA A 416 -0.86 -22.54 -11.18
CA ALA A 416 -2.22 -22.84 -11.62
C ALA A 416 -3.29 -22.00 -10.88
N ALA A 417 -3.01 -21.60 -9.64
CA ALA A 417 -3.87 -20.74 -8.83
C ALA A 417 -3.65 -19.23 -9.06
N GLY A 418 -2.85 -18.84 -10.06
CA GLY A 418 -2.69 -17.43 -10.45
C GLY A 418 -1.40 -16.76 -9.95
N GLN A 419 -0.44 -17.51 -9.40
CA GLN A 419 0.84 -16.96 -8.97
C GLN A 419 1.65 -16.38 -10.14
N THR A 420 2.16 -15.16 -9.95
CA THR A 420 2.90 -14.41 -10.96
C THR A 420 4.36 -14.84 -11.05
N ASP A 421 5.00 -15.00 -9.89
CA ASP A 421 6.42 -15.24 -9.68
C ASP A 421 6.64 -15.92 -8.32
N PHE A 422 7.84 -16.46 -8.09
CA PHE A 422 8.22 -17.05 -6.80
C PHE A 422 9.67 -16.79 -6.48
N GLY A 423 9.96 -16.64 -5.19
CA GLY A 423 11.31 -16.60 -4.73
C GLY A 423 11.92 -17.99 -4.60
N ILE A 424 13.20 -18.12 -4.95
CA ILE A 424 14.03 -19.30 -4.71
C ILE A 424 15.22 -18.88 -3.86
N ALA A 425 15.70 -19.77 -2.98
CA ALA A 425 16.93 -19.55 -2.22
C ALA A 425 16.99 -18.11 -1.68
N ILE A 426 15.97 -17.72 -0.93
CA ILE A 426 15.72 -16.33 -0.57
C ILE A 426 16.61 -15.93 0.61
N GLU A 427 17.16 -14.72 0.55
CA GLU A 427 18.00 -14.06 1.56
C GLU A 427 19.26 -14.82 1.97
N ALA A 428 20.41 -14.21 1.66
CA ALA A 428 21.70 -14.59 2.24
C ALA A 428 22.26 -13.46 3.10
N ARG A 429 23.03 -13.84 4.12
CA ARG A 429 23.80 -12.94 4.96
C ARG A 429 25.23 -12.87 4.41
N VAL A 430 25.80 -11.67 4.36
CA VAL A 430 27.23 -11.50 4.13
C VAL A 430 27.88 -11.08 5.44
N VAL A 431 28.64 -11.99 6.04
CA VAL A 431 29.30 -11.76 7.33
C VAL A 431 30.76 -11.36 7.06
N PRO A 432 31.22 -10.22 7.57
CA PRO A 432 32.63 -9.84 7.48
C PRO A 432 33.48 -10.92 8.15
N ASP A 433 34.59 -11.29 7.54
CA ASP A 433 35.55 -12.31 8.02
C ASP A 433 35.05 -13.78 7.98
N GLU A 434 33.75 -14.04 8.02
CA GLU A 434 33.16 -15.40 7.93
C GLU A 434 32.63 -15.76 6.53
N GLY A 435 32.55 -14.78 5.62
CA GLY A 435 32.15 -14.98 4.23
C GLY A 435 30.64 -14.88 3.98
N ILE A 436 30.17 -15.55 2.92
CA ILE A 436 28.75 -15.58 2.56
C ILE A 436 28.10 -16.74 3.31
N TRP A 437 27.02 -16.45 4.02
CA TRP A 437 26.30 -17.37 4.89
C TRP A 437 24.81 -17.33 4.56
N SER A 438 24.14 -18.47 4.42
CA SER A 438 22.68 -18.49 4.29
C SER A 438 22.07 -19.51 5.24
N ASP A 439 21.29 -19.01 6.20
CA ASP A 439 20.35 -19.81 7.01
C ASP A 439 19.40 -20.62 6.12
N GLY A 440 19.05 -20.07 4.94
CA GLY A 440 18.04 -20.60 4.04
C GLY A 440 18.53 -21.68 3.10
N TRP A 441 19.82 -21.71 2.72
CA TRP A 441 20.33 -22.61 1.67
C TRP A 441 21.05 -23.82 2.27
N TYR A 442 20.39 -24.54 3.17
CA TYR A 442 20.93 -25.75 3.80
C TYR A 442 22.13 -25.50 4.73
N GLY A 443 22.34 -24.26 5.19
CA GLY A 443 23.43 -23.89 6.09
C GLY A 443 24.82 -23.86 5.42
N PHE A 444 24.87 -23.84 4.09
CA PHE A 444 26.14 -23.81 3.37
C PHE A 444 26.81 -22.43 3.41
N THR A 445 28.15 -22.44 3.32
CA THR A 445 28.98 -21.25 3.43
C THR A 445 29.97 -21.14 2.29
N GLY A 446 30.20 -19.92 1.82
CA GLY A 446 31.25 -19.58 0.86
C GLY A 446 30.88 -19.67 -0.63
N PRO A 447 31.79 -19.23 -1.53
CA PRO A 447 31.48 -18.97 -2.94
C PRO A 447 31.06 -20.19 -3.77
N ASP A 448 31.69 -21.35 -3.56
CA ASP A 448 31.38 -22.56 -4.34
C ASP A 448 30.01 -23.13 -3.97
N ALA A 449 29.59 -22.95 -2.72
CA ALA A 449 28.25 -23.31 -2.29
C ALA A 449 27.19 -22.48 -3.05
N VAL A 450 27.37 -21.16 -3.13
CA VAL A 450 26.48 -20.27 -3.89
C VAL A 450 26.37 -20.76 -5.34
N ARG A 451 27.50 -20.96 -6.02
CA ARG A 451 27.51 -21.43 -7.41
C ARG A 451 26.82 -22.77 -7.57
N GLY A 452 27.07 -23.72 -6.66
CA GLY A 452 26.49 -25.05 -6.69
C GLY A 452 24.97 -25.04 -6.55
N VAL A 453 24.44 -24.26 -5.60
CA VAL A 453 22.99 -24.13 -5.37
C VAL A 453 22.31 -23.55 -6.61
N PHE A 454 22.81 -22.41 -7.10
CA PHE A 454 22.20 -21.73 -8.24
C PHE A 454 22.41 -22.44 -9.57
N ARG A 455 23.47 -23.24 -9.73
CA ARG A 455 23.61 -24.16 -10.87
C ARG A 455 22.50 -25.21 -10.89
N SER A 456 22.20 -25.80 -9.73
CA SER A 456 21.16 -26.84 -9.63
C SER A 456 19.76 -26.27 -9.82
N PHE A 457 19.45 -25.13 -9.19
CA PHE A 457 18.22 -24.39 -9.47
C PHE A 457 18.12 -24.00 -10.95
N GLY A 458 19.17 -23.43 -11.52
CA GLY A 458 19.16 -22.94 -12.90
C GLY A 458 18.84 -24.04 -13.91
N LYS A 459 19.58 -25.16 -13.87
CA LYS A 459 19.31 -26.34 -14.70
C LYS A 459 17.88 -26.85 -14.56
N HIS A 460 17.35 -26.85 -13.33
CA HIS A 460 15.99 -27.30 -13.07
C HIS A 460 14.96 -26.34 -13.67
N LEU A 461 15.09 -25.05 -13.39
CA LEU A 461 14.18 -24.01 -13.89
C LEU A 461 14.15 -23.94 -15.42
N GLU A 462 15.27 -24.18 -16.10
CA GLU A 462 15.31 -24.29 -17.57
C GLU A 462 14.47 -25.48 -18.07
N ARG A 463 14.68 -26.68 -17.51
CA ARG A 463 13.91 -27.88 -17.89
C ARG A 463 12.42 -27.71 -17.67
N ARG A 464 12.03 -26.98 -16.61
CA ARG A 464 10.63 -26.73 -16.24
C ARG A 464 10.01 -25.55 -16.99
N GLY A 465 10.81 -24.72 -17.66
CA GLY A 465 10.33 -23.49 -18.31
C GLY A 465 9.99 -22.35 -17.35
N TRP A 466 10.59 -22.32 -16.15
CA TRP A 466 10.26 -21.37 -15.07
C TRP A 466 11.26 -20.23 -14.89
N MET A 467 12.29 -20.11 -15.73
CA MET A 467 13.37 -19.13 -15.54
C MET A 467 12.87 -17.67 -15.41
N GLY A 468 11.85 -17.27 -16.17
CA GLY A 468 11.26 -15.93 -16.11
C GLY A 468 10.29 -15.69 -14.93
N ARG A 469 10.01 -16.72 -14.13
CA ARG A 469 9.09 -16.69 -12.98
C ARG A 469 9.82 -16.69 -11.64
N ALA A 470 11.01 -17.31 -11.59
CA ALA A 470 11.83 -17.33 -10.39
C ALA A 470 12.64 -16.03 -10.22
N TYR A 471 12.93 -15.69 -8.97
CA TYR A 471 13.92 -14.70 -8.58
C TYR A 471 14.52 -15.04 -7.21
N THR A 472 15.67 -14.48 -6.87
CA THR A 472 16.24 -14.57 -5.52
C THR A 472 16.31 -13.18 -4.90
N TYR A 473 15.67 -13.00 -3.74
CA TYR A 473 15.91 -11.81 -2.90
C TYR A 473 17.30 -11.96 -2.29
N VAL A 474 18.22 -11.06 -2.62
CA VAL A 474 19.65 -11.26 -2.30
C VAL A 474 19.94 -11.01 -0.82
N ILE A 475 19.68 -9.79 -0.36
CA ILE A 475 19.92 -9.33 1.01
C ILE A 475 19.04 -8.11 1.28
N ASP A 476 18.57 -7.97 2.52
CA ASP A 476 17.64 -6.90 2.88
C ASP A 476 18.34 -5.53 3.03
N GLU A 477 17.77 -4.53 2.34
CA GLU A 477 18.09 -3.09 2.38
C GLU A 477 19.58 -2.68 2.59
N THR A 478 20.53 -3.36 1.93
CA THR A 478 21.95 -3.01 2.00
C THR A 478 22.68 -3.31 0.70
N TYR A 479 23.72 -2.52 0.40
CA TYR A 479 24.63 -2.82 -0.68
C TYR A 479 25.82 -3.70 -0.28
N ARG A 480 26.01 -3.91 1.02
CA ARG A 480 27.19 -4.61 1.53
C ARG A 480 27.21 -6.06 1.03
N GLY A 481 28.22 -6.41 0.24
CA GLY A 481 28.41 -7.77 -0.25
C GLY A 481 27.49 -8.18 -1.40
N VAL A 482 26.57 -7.29 -1.83
CA VAL A 482 25.62 -7.57 -2.93
C VAL A 482 26.35 -7.98 -4.19
N GLU A 483 27.27 -7.16 -4.69
CA GLU A 483 27.91 -7.42 -5.99
C GLU A 483 28.70 -8.74 -5.99
N SER A 484 29.38 -9.06 -4.89
CA SER A 484 30.06 -10.35 -4.75
C SER A 484 29.07 -11.51 -4.81
N LEU A 485 27.93 -11.38 -4.14
CA LEU A 485 26.92 -12.43 -4.08
C LEU A 485 26.18 -12.59 -5.41
N THR A 486 25.66 -11.51 -5.99
CA THR A 486 24.94 -11.55 -7.28
C THR A 486 25.82 -12.06 -8.42
N ARG A 487 27.11 -11.69 -8.45
CA ARG A 487 28.07 -12.28 -9.39
C ARG A 487 28.18 -13.79 -9.22
N LEU A 488 28.29 -14.31 -7.99
CA LEU A 488 28.38 -15.75 -7.74
C LEU A 488 27.10 -16.50 -8.12
N ILE A 489 25.93 -15.86 -7.92
CA ILE A 489 24.64 -16.38 -8.37
C ILE A 489 24.65 -16.54 -9.89
N HIS A 490 25.06 -15.51 -10.64
CA HIS A 490 25.16 -15.56 -12.10
C HIS A 490 26.24 -16.50 -12.62
N GLU A 491 27.36 -16.66 -11.89
CA GLU A 491 28.36 -17.70 -12.19
C GLU A 491 27.81 -19.12 -11.99
N GLY A 492 26.89 -19.31 -11.03
CA GLY A 492 26.14 -20.55 -10.87
C GLY A 492 25.18 -20.77 -12.04
N HIS A 493 24.40 -19.73 -12.38
CA HIS A 493 23.55 -19.74 -13.56
C HIS A 493 23.14 -18.31 -14.01
N PRO A 494 23.45 -17.88 -15.24
CA PRO A 494 23.24 -16.49 -15.69
C PRO A 494 21.76 -16.11 -15.89
N GLY A 495 20.86 -17.10 -16.00
CA GLY A 495 19.43 -16.87 -16.15
C GLY A 495 18.68 -16.52 -14.85
N ILE A 496 19.30 -16.72 -13.68
CA ILE A 496 18.62 -16.53 -12.39
C ILE A 496 18.61 -15.05 -12.04
N ARG A 497 17.41 -14.49 -11.89
CA ARG A 497 17.24 -13.07 -11.60
C ARG A 497 17.47 -12.76 -10.13
N THR A 498 18.24 -11.73 -9.86
CA THR A 498 18.51 -11.23 -8.51
C THR A 498 17.70 -9.98 -8.20
N MET A 499 17.14 -9.90 -6.99
CA MET A 499 16.39 -8.74 -6.50
C MET A 499 17.10 -8.08 -5.33
N LEU A 500 17.11 -6.74 -5.32
CA LEU A 500 17.58 -5.93 -4.21
C LEU A 500 16.61 -4.80 -3.87
N THR A 501 16.27 -4.67 -2.60
CA THR A 501 15.42 -3.58 -2.08
C THR A 501 16.26 -2.37 -1.71
N CYS A 502 16.68 -1.59 -2.71
CA CYS A 502 17.47 -0.37 -2.56
C CYS A 502 17.17 0.61 -3.71
N THR A 503 17.65 1.84 -3.59
CA THR A 503 17.69 2.76 -4.74
C THR A 503 18.66 2.19 -5.80
N PRO A 504 18.40 2.32 -7.10
CA PRO A 504 19.31 1.80 -8.12
C PRO A 504 20.67 2.52 -8.14
N GLU A 505 21.75 1.74 -8.18
CA GLU A 505 23.13 2.24 -8.23
C GLU A 505 23.97 1.54 -9.30
N GLU A 506 24.84 2.31 -9.96
CA GLU A 506 25.64 1.86 -11.12
C GLU A 506 26.68 0.79 -10.76
N GLY A 507 27.12 0.74 -9.50
CA GLY A 507 28.13 -0.19 -9.01
C GLY A 507 27.67 -1.64 -8.83
N TYR A 508 26.40 -1.95 -9.12
CA TYR A 508 25.78 -3.27 -8.90
C TYR A 508 25.17 -3.82 -10.21
N PRO A 509 25.99 -4.05 -11.25
CA PRO A 509 25.50 -4.47 -12.57
C PRO A 509 24.79 -5.82 -12.54
N ASN A 510 25.08 -6.67 -11.56
CA ASN A 510 24.51 -7.99 -11.41
C ASN A 510 23.16 -8.00 -10.66
N VAL A 511 22.60 -6.85 -10.28
CA VAL A 511 21.21 -6.76 -9.76
C VAL A 511 20.24 -6.63 -10.93
N ASP A 512 19.28 -7.54 -11.07
CA ASP A 512 18.33 -7.56 -12.20
C ASP A 512 17.00 -6.87 -11.91
N ILE A 513 16.53 -6.99 -10.66
CA ILE A 513 15.28 -6.42 -10.19
C ILE A 513 15.61 -5.43 -9.08
N TRP A 514 15.36 -4.14 -9.34
CA TRP A 514 15.46 -3.10 -8.33
C TRP A 514 14.11 -2.86 -7.68
N CYS A 515 13.99 -3.19 -6.40
CA CYS A 515 12.80 -2.96 -5.61
C CYS A 515 12.94 -1.63 -4.84
N ILE A 516 12.37 -0.57 -5.37
CA ILE A 516 12.59 0.79 -4.87
C ILE A 516 11.48 1.14 -3.89
N ARG A 517 11.83 1.59 -2.69
CA ARG A 517 10.81 2.18 -1.79
C ARG A 517 10.06 3.29 -2.51
N LEU A 518 8.74 3.29 -2.42
CA LEU A 518 7.88 4.23 -3.13
C LEU A 518 8.23 5.69 -2.81
N ASN A 519 8.60 5.98 -1.55
CA ASN A 519 9.04 7.31 -1.12
C ASN A 519 10.44 7.73 -1.62
N ASN A 520 11.22 6.78 -2.16
CA ASN A 520 12.53 7.00 -2.78
C ASN A 520 12.48 6.95 -4.32
N PHE A 521 11.30 6.72 -4.91
CA PHE A 521 11.20 6.50 -6.35
C PHE A 521 11.55 7.75 -7.17
N ASP A 522 12.53 7.61 -8.07
CA ASP A 522 12.88 8.60 -9.09
C ASP A 522 12.62 8.06 -10.50
N GLY A 523 11.67 8.67 -11.22
CA GLY A 523 11.23 8.19 -12.52
C GLY A 523 12.31 8.22 -13.62
N GLU A 524 13.29 9.12 -13.53
CA GLU A 524 14.40 9.16 -14.51
C GLU A 524 15.43 8.07 -14.25
N THR A 525 15.85 7.89 -12.99
CA THR A 525 16.74 6.80 -12.60
C THR A 525 16.10 5.46 -12.95
N ALA A 526 14.82 5.27 -12.60
CA ALA A 526 14.08 4.06 -12.97
C ALA A 526 14.06 3.84 -14.49
N ARG A 527 13.80 4.89 -15.30
CA ARG A 527 13.85 4.80 -16.77
C ARG A 527 15.24 4.40 -17.26
N ARG A 528 16.30 5.05 -16.77
CA ARG A 528 17.69 4.76 -17.15
C ARG A 528 18.07 3.30 -16.91
N PHE A 529 17.63 2.72 -15.79
CA PHE A 529 17.90 1.31 -15.48
C PHE A 529 17.04 0.35 -16.32
N ARG A 530 15.76 0.69 -16.58
CA ARG A 530 14.91 -0.08 -17.51
C ARG A 530 15.47 -0.12 -18.93
N ASP A 531 15.98 1.01 -19.42
CA ASP A 531 16.60 1.10 -20.76
C ASP A 531 17.84 0.18 -20.89
N ARG A 532 18.37 -0.31 -19.77
CA ARG A 532 19.46 -1.30 -19.68
C ARG A 532 18.98 -2.72 -19.37
N GLY A 533 17.68 -2.98 -19.52
CA GLY A 533 17.08 -4.29 -19.32
C GLY A 533 16.81 -4.65 -17.85
N LYS A 534 16.93 -3.71 -16.90
CA LYS A 534 16.63 -3.96 -15.49
C LYS A 534 15.13 -3.83 -15.21
N GLU A 535 14.63 -4.68 -14.33
CA GLU A 535 13.25 -4.65 -13.88
C GLU A 535 13.11 -3.71 -12.68
N ILE A 536 12.00 -2.94 -12.62
CA ILE A 536 11.75 -2.00 -11.52
C ILE A 536 10.48 -2.42 -10.80
N TRP A 537 10.62 -2.70 -9.52
CA TRP A 537 9.52 -2.98 -8.60
C TRP A 537 9.40 -1.83 -7.59
N LEU A 538 8.22 -1.64 -7.02
CA LEU A 538 7.99 -0.70 -5.93
C LEU A 538 7.78 -1.44 -4.63
N TYR A 539 8.31 -0.88 -3.54
CA TYR A 539 8.12 -1.38 -2.18
C TYR A 539 7.36 -0.35 -1.35
N VAL A 540 6.32 -0.79 -0.65
CA VAL A 540 5.59 0.02 0.33
C VAL A 540 5.88 -0.51 1.73
N ALA A 541 6.26 0.39 2.63
CA ALA A 541 6.74 0.07 3.97
C ALA A 541 5.99 0.89 5.03
N SER A 542 6.70 1.24 6.11
CA SER A 542 6.24 2.19 7.13
C SER A 542 5.67 3.48 6.51
N PRO A 543 4.60 4.05 7.09
CA PRO A 543 3.92 5.22 6.53
C PRO A 543 4.86 6.41 6.46
N THR A 544 4.98 6.98 5.27
CA THR A 544 5.74 8.22 5.05
C THR A 544 4.85 9.18 4.27
N ARG A 545 4.24 10.16 4.94
CA ARG A 545 3.43 11.16 4.23
C ARG A 545 4.33 12.02 3.32
N PRO A 546 3.85 12.45 2.14
CA PRO A 546 2.49 12.30 1.60
C PRO A 546 2.27 11.04 0.73
N PHE A 547 3.19 10.07 0.77
CA PHE A 547 3.11 8.87 -0.05
C PHE A 547 2.00 7.91 0.44
N PRO A 548 1.34 7.16 -0.45
CA PRO A 548 0.34 6.17 -0.07
C PRO A 548 0.96 5.01 0.69
N THR A 549 0.14 4.36 1.52
CA THR A 549 0.53 3.20 2.31
C THR A 549 -0.61 2.18 2.43
N ILE A 550 -0.32 1.03 3.07
CA ILE A 550 -1.25 -0.07 3.36
C ILE A 550 -1.46 -0.19 4.88
N ILE A 551 -1.34 0.93 5.59
CA ILE A 551 -1.47 0.99 7.06
C ILE A 551 -2.95 1.06 7.46
N LEU A 552 -3.31 0.43 8.58
CA LEU A 552 -4.71 0.23 9.00
C LEU A 552 -5.50 1.54 9.11
N ASP A 553 -4.89 2.56 9.67
CA ASP A 553 -5.49 3.85 10.00
C ASP A 553 -5.30 4.94 8.93
N SER A 554 -4.94 4.56 7.70
CA SER A 554 -4.90 5.44 6.52
C SER A 554 -6.16 5.34 5.66
N PRO A 555 -6.60 6.39 4.93
CA PRO A 555 -7.75 6.29 4.03
C PRO A 555 -7.60 5.15 3.00
N SER A 556 -8.65 4.37 2.75
CA SER A 556 -8.58 3.17 1.88
C SER A 556 -8.09 3.47 0.46
N ILE A 557 -8.36 4.67 -0.06
CA ILE A 557 -7.84 5.11 -1.37
C ILE A 557 -6.30 5.05 -1.44
N GLU A 558 -5.59 5.26 -0.33
CA GLU A 558 -4.13 5.14 -0.32
C GLU A 558 -3.67 3.72 -0.65
N THR A 559 -4.43 2.69 -0.27
CA THR A 559 -4.11 1.32 -0.67
C THR A 559 -4.44 1.07 -2.14
N ARG A 560 -5.64 1.47 -2.60
CA ARG A 560 -6.09 1.22 -3.98
C ARG A 560 -5.25 1.93 -5.04
N ILE A 561 -4.67 3.09 -4.72
CA ILE A 561 -3.90 3.90 -5.67
C ILE A 561 -2.48 3.33 -5.94
N ILE A 562 -1.97 2.43 -5.09
CA ILE A 562 -0.59 1.94 -5.21
C ILE A 562 -0.34 1.24 -6.56
N PRO A 563 -1.22 0.33 -7.05
CA PRO A 563 -1.05 -0.25 -8.39
C PRO A 563 -1.21 0.77 -9.52
N TRP A 564 -2.07 1.80 -9.39
CA TRP A 564 -2.14 2.90 -10.35
C TRP A 564 -0.80 3.64 -10.46
N ILE A 565 -0.14 3.89 -9.33
CA ILE A 565 1.19 4.47 -9.27
C ILE A 565 2.23 3.53 -9.89
N CYS A 566 2.16 2.22 -9.63
CA CYS A 566 3.03 1.23 -10.29
C CYS A 566 2.93 1.34 -11.82
N ARG A 567 1.70 1.39 -12.35
CA ARG A 567 1.45 1.53 -13.78
C ARG A 567 2.01 2.84 -14.34
N ARG A 568 1.84 3.94 -13.62
CA ARG A 568 2.36 5.27 -14.01
C ARG A 568 3.89 5.32 -13.96
N ALA A 569 4.50 4.66 -12.98
CA ALA A 569 5.94 4.57 -12.78
C ALA A 569 6.63 3.67 -13.81
N GLY A 570 5.88 2.83 -14.52
CA GLY A 570 6.44 1.75 -15.35
C GLY A 570 7.10 0.68 -14.48
N ALA A 571 6.55 0.44 -13.29
CA ALA A 571 6.96 -0.65 -12.42
C ALA A 571 6.19 -1.92 -12.81
N THR A 572 6.88 -3.04 -12.76
CA THR A 572 6.36 -4.37 -13.14
C THR A 572 6.19 -5.29 -11.95
N GLY A 573 6.51 -4.84 -10.74
CA GLY A 573 6.16 -5.53 -9.51
C GLY A 573 5.96 -4.63 -8.30
N LEU A 574 5.31 -5.20 -7.28
CA LEU A 574 4.97 -4.55 -6.01
C LEU A 574 5.34 -5.46 -4.82
N VAL A 575 6.03 -4.92 -3.84
CA VAL A 575 6.44 -5.65 -2.63
C VAL A 575 5.76 -5.05 -1.41
N TYR A 576 5.34 -5.94 -0.51
CA TYR A 576 4.99 -5.61 0.86
C TYR A 576 5.67 -6.61 1.80
N TRP A 577 6.33 -6.08 2.83
CA TRP A 577 7.31 -6.85 3.59
C TRP A 577 6.72 -7.98 4.43
N CYS A 578 5.43 -7.96 4.79
CA CYS A 578 4.76 -9.09 5.43
C CYS A 578 3.24 -8.90 5.49
N VAL A 579 2.46 -9.99 5.43
CA VAL A 579 0.99 -9.96 5.61
C VAL A 579 0.51 -10.56 6.93
N ASN A 580 1.38 -11.22 7.71
CA ASN A 580 1.02 -11.90 8.96
C ASN A 580 2.07 -11.78 10.09
N TYR A 581 2.74 -10.63 10.20
CA TYR A 581 3.77 -10.34 11.21
C TYR A 581 3.19 -10.16 12.62
N TRP A 582 2.60 -11.23 13.14
CA TRP A 582 1.99 -11.31 14.47
C TRP A 582 3.02 -11.57 15.56
N HIS A 583 4.28 -11.17 15.37
CA HIS A 583 5.34 -11.47 16.34
C HIS A 583 5.18 -10.68 17.64
N LEU A 584 4.78 -9.40 17.53
CA LEU A 584 4.69 -8.45 18.63
C LEU A 584 3.35 -8.52 19.38
N ALA A 585 2.25 -8.81 18.66
CA ALA A 585 0.91 -8.85 19.23
C ALA A 585 -0.06 -9.62 18.33
N ASP A 586 -1.16 -10.11 18.92
CA ASP A 586 -2.34 -10.50 18.15
C ASP A 586 -2.97 -9.24 17.53
N PRO A 587 -3.10 -9.16 16.19
CA PRO A 587 -3.64 -7.98 15.53
C PRO A 587 -5.13 -7.72 15.82
N MET A 588 -5.89 -8.72 16.31
CA MET A 588 -7.26 -8.50 16.76
C MET A 588 -7.32 -7.72 18.07
N GLU A 589 -6.37 -7.93 18.97
CA GLU A 589 -6.32 -7.29 20.30
C GLU A 589 -5.52 -5.98 20.29
N ASN A 590 -4.41 -5.98 19.56
CA ASN A 590 -3.54 -4.82 19.43
C ASN A 590 -3.02 -4.73 17.99
N PRO A 591 -3.51 -3.77 17.20
CA PRO A 591 -3.12 -3.65 15.81
C PRO A 591 -1.65 -3.22 15.62
N MET A 592 -0.91 -2.79 16.67
CA MET A 592 0.51 -2.43 16.58
C MET A 592 1.43 -3.66 16.42
N THR A 593 1.35 -4.30 15.25
CA THR A 593 2.18 -5.44 14.82
C THR A 593 3.61 -5.03 14.44
N TRP A 594 3.86 -3.72 14.29
CA TRP A 594 5.18 -3.11 14.20
C TRP A 594 5.26 -1.91 15.17
N PRO A 595 6.45 -1.57 15.73
CA PRO A 595 6.56 -0.50 16.73
C PRO A 595 5.95 0.82 16.26
N ASP A 596 5.03 1.37 17.08
CA ASP A 596 4.30 2.62 16.89
C ASP A 596 3.48 2.73 15.58
N GLN A 597 3.07 1.60 14.99
CA GLN A 597 2.37 1.56 13.69
C GLN A 597 1.21 0.56 13.66
N ASN A 598 -0.02 1.04 13.43
CA ASN A 598 -1.20 0.19 13.42
C ASN A 598 -1.32 -0.62 12.11
N GLY A 599 -1.32 -1.95 12.20
CA GLY A 599 -1.53 -2.89 11.11
C GLY A 599 -0.36 -3.05 10.14
N ASN A 600 0.81 -2.46 10.42
CA ASN A 600 1.97 -2.66 9.57
C ASN A 600 2.49 -4.10 9.68
N GLY A 601 2.64 -4.79 8.56
CA GLY A 601 3.03 -6.19 8.53
C GLY A 601 1.86 -7.14 8.73
N SER A 602 0.61 -6.66 8.77
CA SER A 602 -0.56 -7.49 8.98
C SER A 602 -1.69 -7.07 8.05
N LEU A 603 -2.01 -7.92 7.07
CA LEU A 603 -3.23 -7.82 6.24
C LEU A 603 -4.22 -8.94 6.56
N TYR A 604 -3.76 -9.95 7.29
CA TYR A 604 -4.57 -11.04 7.84
C TYR A 604 -4.69 -10.94 9.35
N TYR A 605 -5.73 -11.57 9.86
CA TYR A 605 -6.00 -11.75 11.28
C TYR A 605 -6.09 -13.25 11.62
N PRO A 606 -5.53 -13.69 12.76
CA PRO A 606 -5.71 -15.08 13.20
C PRO A 606 -7.16 -15.30 13.60
N HIS A 607 -7.77 -16.41 13.13
CA HIS A 607 -9.14 -16.76 13.45
C HIS A 607 -9.37 -18.28 13.32
N PRO A 608 -10.20 -18.92 14.18
CA PRO A 608 -10.45 -20.36 14.12
C PRO A 608 -11.04 -20.88 12.80
N SER A 609 -11.68 -20.01 12.00
CA SER A 609 -12.26 -20.39 10.70
C SER A 609 -11.25 -20.44 9.55
N GLY A 610 -9.97 -20.16 9.80
CA GLY A 610 -8.94 -20.08 8.77
C GLY A 610 -8.59 -18.63 8.41
N PRO A 611 -8.17 -18.35 7.15
CA PRO A 611 -7.78 -17.01 6.72
C PRO A 611 -8.90 -15.98 6.89
N VAL A 612 -8.64 -14.95 7.69
CA VAL A 612 -9.48 -13.75 7.79
C VAL A 612 -8.70 -12.57 7.25
N GLY A 613 -9.07 -12.12 6.05
CA GLY A 613 -8.49 -10.95 5.39
C GLY A 613 -9.00 -9.63 5.95
N SER A 614 -8.33 -8.55 5.56
CA SER A 614 -8.70 -7.17 5.89
C SER A 614 -9.46 -6.49 4.75
N ILE A 615 -10.17 -5.41 5.06
CA ILE A 615 -10.66 -4.44 4.08
C ILE A 615 -9.49 -3.95 3.22
N ARG A 616 -8.31 -3.70 3.80
CA ARG A 616 -7.10 -3.31 3.05
C ARG A 616 -6.71 -4.34 1.98
N LEU A 617 -6.83 -5.63 2.27
CA LEU A 617 -6.52 -6.70 1.32
C LEU A 617 -7.50 -6.72 0.14
N GLU A 618 -8.79 -6.54 0.39
CA GLU A 618 -9.82 -6.40 -0.66
C GLU A 618 -9.57 -5.15 -1.52
N VAL A 619 -9.29 -4.02 -0.88
CA VAL A 619 -9.00 -2.75 -1.56
C VAL A 619 -7.71 -2.81 -2.37
N LEU A 620 -6.72 -3.59 -1.91
CA LEU A 620 -5.51 -3.86 -2.69
C LEU A 620 -5.83 -4.71 -3.92
N ARG A 621 -6.65 -5.76 -3.79
CA ARG A 621 -7.11 -6.59 -4.93
C ARG A 621 -7.79 -5.73 -5.98
N ASP A 622 -8.70 -4.86 -5.58
CA ASP A 622 -9.35 -3.90 -6.50
C ASP A 622 -8.30 -3.05 -7.24
N GLY A 623 -7.25 -2.59 -6.54
CA GLY A 623 -6.14 -1.86 -7.17
C GLY A 623 -5.36 -2.73 -8.17
N MET A 624 -5.10 -4.00 -7.84
CA MET A 624 -4.43 -4.95 -8.74
C MET A 624 -5.27 -5.19 -10.01
N GLU A 625 -6.59 -5.21 -9.89
CA GLU A 625 -7.52 -5.32 -11.02
C GLU A 625 -7.56 -4.02 -11.84
N ASP A 626 -7.57 -2.86 -11.17
CA ASP A 626 -7.46 -1.56 -11.84
C ASP A 626 -6.17 -1.45 -12.68
N TYR A 627 -5.06 -2.08 -12.26
CA TYR A 627 -3.82 -2.14 -13.05
C TYR A 627 -4.05 -2.79 -14.42
N GLU A 628 -4.86 -3.85 -14.48
CA GLU A 628 -5.19 -4.54 -15.73
C GLU A 628 -6.04 -3.66 -16.64
N TYR A 629 -7.01 -2.93 -16.07
CA TYR A 629 -7.80 -1.94 -16.82
C TYR A 629 -6.88 -0.89 -17.47
N LEU A 630 -5.93 -0.35 -16.70
CA LEU A 630 -5.00 0.66 -17.19
C LEU A 630 -4.03 0.10 -18.25
N ARG A 631 -3.57 -1.14 -18.09
CA ARG A 631 -2.71 -1.80 -19.07
C ARG A 631 -3.47 -2.04 -20.37
N MET A 632 -4.64 -2.67 -20.30
CA MET A 632 -5.48 -2.96 -21.47
C MET A 632 -5.92 -1.68 -22.18
N ALA A 633 -6.25 -0.62 -21.43
CA ALA A 633 -6.65 0.66 -22.01
C ALA A 633 -5.49 1.31 -22.80
N ALA A 634 -4.26 1.21 -22.27
CA ALA A 634 -3.07 1.69 -22.97
C ALA A 634 -2.74 0.85 -24.22
N GLU A 635 -2.86 -0.47 -24.17
CA GLU A 635 -2.67 -1.37 -25.32
C GLU A 635 -3.66 -1.04 -26.45
N LYS A 636 -4.91 -0.73 -26.08
CA LYS A 636 -5.97 -0.30 -27.00
C LYS A 636 -5.90 1.19 -27.37
N LYS A 637 -4.81 1.88 -27.02
CA LYS A 637 -4.57 3.30 -27.33
C LYS A 637 -5.73 4.20 -26.91
N ALA A 638 -6.09 4.14 -25.63
CA ALA A 638 -7.08 5.04 -25.06
C ALA A 638 -6.80 6.50 -25.47
N GLY A 639 -7.86 7.21 -25.89
CA GLY A 639 -7.73 8.57 -26.36
C GLY A 639 -7.25 9.52 -25.25
N ARG A 640 -6.67 10.65 -25.66
CA ARG A 640 -6.08 11.68 -24.79
C ARG A 640 -6.95 12.07 -23.59
N GLU A 641 -8.27 12.19 -23.75
CA GLU A 641 -9.17 12.57 -22.65
C GLU A 641 -9.13 11.54 -21.50
N LEU A 642 -9.13 10.24 -21.83
CA LEU A 642 -9.09 9.19 -20.82
C LEU A 642 -7.72 9.13 -20.14
N GLU A 643 -6.64 9.32 -20.90
CA GLU A 643 -5.29 9.42 -20.35
C GLU A 643 -5.14 10.61 -19.39
N GLU A 644 -5.73 11.77 -19.72
CA GLU A 644 -5.75 12.94 -18.84
C GLU A 644 -6.55 12.67 -17.55
N ARG A 645 -7.67 11.94 -17.63
CA ARG A 645 -8.43 11.49 -16.45
C ARG A 645 -7.62 10.55 -15.56
N VAL A 646 -6.93 9.58 -16.14
CA VAL A 646 -6.04 8.66 -15.42
C VAL A 646 -4.89 9.42 -14.74
N ALA A 647 -4.27 10.36 -15.45
CA ALA A 647 -3.19 11.18 -14.90
C ALA A 647 -3.68 12.07 -13.74
N ALA A 648 -4.95 12.51 -13.75
CA ALA A 648 -5.56 13.25 -12.64
C ALA A 648 -5.90 12.37 -11.42
N VAL A 649 -5.89 11.03 -11.57
CA VAL A 649 -6.02 10.08 -10.45
C VAL A 649 -4.65 9.79 -9.84
N ALA A 650 -3.64 9.48 -10.65
CA ALA A 650 -2.27 9.25 -10.19
C ALA A 650 -1.25 9.87 -11.15
N ALA A 651 -0.74 11.05 -10.80
CA ALA A 651 0.26 11.74 -11.60
C ALA A 651 1.69 11.23 -11.31
N SER A 652 1.97 10.95 -10.03
CA SER A 652 3.25 10.43 -9.52
C SER A 652 3.06 9.66 -8.19
N GLY A 653 4.16 9.22 -7.56
CA GLY A 653 4.10 8.52 -6.26
C GLY A 653 3.62 9.36 -5.07
N TRP A 654 3.66 10.69 -5.17
CA TRP A 654 3.21 11.61 -4.11
C TRP A 654 2.07 12.54 -4.55
N ASP A 655 1.82 12.65 -5.85
CA ASP A 655 0.75 13.47 -6.43
C ASP A 655 -0.32 12.55 -7.02
N TYR A 656 -1.37 12.34 -6.23
CA TYR A 656 -2.50 11.49 -6.56
C TYR A 656 -3.77 12.02 -5.89
N SER A 657 -4.91 11.65 -6.45
CA SER A 657 -6.23 12.00 -5.92
C SER A 657 -6.45 11.38 -4.55
N ARG A 658 -6.91 12.19 -3.58
CA ARG A 658 -7.44 11.71 -2.30
C ARG A 658 -8.97 11.54 -2.30
N ASP A 659 -9.61 11.78 -3.45
CA ASP A 659 -11.05 11.63 -3.65
C ASP A 659 -11.37 10.20 -4.19
N PRO A 660 -11.99 9.32 -3.37
CA PRO A 660 -12.44 7.99 -3.79
C PRO A 660 -13.33 8.02 -5.02
N GLU A 661 -14.23 8.99 -5.11
CA GLU A 661 -15.21 9.08 -6.19
C GLU A 661 -14.55 9.42 -7.53
N ARG A 662 -13.47 10.21 -7.52
CA ARG A 662 -12.68 10.47 -8.73
C ARG A 662 -12.05 9.19 -9.25
N LEU A 663 -11.49 8.34 -8.37
CA LEU A 663 -10.91 7.06 -8.76
C LEU A 663 -11.99 6.15 -9.35
N LEU A 664 -13.10 5.95 -8.62
CA LEU A 664 -14.19 5.06 -9.03
C LEU A 664 -14.83 5.49 -10.36
N ARG A 665 -15.11 6.80 -10.57
CA ARG A 665 -15.62 7.31 -11.84
C ARG A 665 -14.63 7.15 -12.99
N THR A 666 -13.33 7.27 -12.73
CA THR A 666 -12.29 7.08 -13.75
C THR A 666 -12.17 5.61 -14.13
N ARG A 667 -12.24 4.70 -13.15
CA ARG A 667 -12.31 3.26 -13.39
C ARG A 667 -13.54 2.87 -14.22
N GLU A 668 -14.70 3.37 -13.87
CA GLU A 668 -15.94 3.15 -14.64
C GLU A 668 -15.79 3.66 -16.09
N ALA A 669 -15.11 4.79 -16.30
CA ALA A 669 -14.80 5.28 -17.65
C ALA A 669 -13.84 4.35 -18.42
N LEU A 670 -12.83 3.78 -17.75
CA LEU A 670 -11.97 2.73 -18.32
C LEU A 670 -12.78 1.50 -18.71
N GLY A 671 -13.69 1.04 -17.84
CA GLY A 671 -14.59 -0.08 -18.11
C GLY A 671 -15.44 0.13 -19.36
N ARG A 672 -16.08 1.30 -19.50
CA ARG A 672 -16.87 1.65 -20.70
C ARG A 672 -16.02 1.71 -21.96
N PHE A 673 -14.81 2.26 -21.88
CA PHE A 673 -13.89 2.31 -23.00
C PHE A 673 -13.51 0.90 -23.48
N LEU A 674 -13.11 0.04 -22.54
CA LEU A 674 -12.71 -1.34 -22.82
C LEU A 674 -13.88 -2.19 -23.33
N ASP A 675 -15.07 -2.01 -22.76
CA ASP A 675 -16.29 -2.66 -23.22
C ASP A 675 -16.65 -2.26 -24.66
N ALA A 676 -16.58 -0.97 -24.98
CA ALA A 676 -16.80 -0.49 -26.35
C ALA A 676 -15.75 -1.05 -27.32
N ALA A 677 -14.48 -1.07 -26.91
CA ALA A 677 -13.39 -1.59 -27.73
C ALA A 677 -13.47 -3.11 -27.94
N ALA A 678 -14.07 -3.86 -27.01
CA ALA A 678 -14.31 -5.29 -27.16
C ALA A 678 -15.42 -5.63 -28.18
N ARG A 679 -16.31 -4.68 -28.50
CA ARG A 679 -17.40 -4.85 -29.47
C ARG A 679 -17.00 -4.55 -30.91
N LEU A 680 -15.82 -3.95 -31.13
CA LEU A 680 -15.32 -3.68 -32.48
C LEU A 680 -14.79 -4.97 -33.13
N PRO A 681 -15.10 -5.24 -34.41
CA PRO A 681 -14.56 -6.41 -35.10
C PRO A 681 -13.02 -6.34 -35.14
N VAL A 682 -12.37 -7.46 -34.80
CA VAL A 682 -10.92 -7.65 -34.94
C VAL A 682 -10.54 -7.42 -36.40
N GLY A 683 -9.92 -6.28 -36.72
CA GLY A 683 -9.55 -5.92 -38.10
C GLY A 683 -9.65 -4.44 -38.49
N ARG A 684 -10.11 -3.54 -37.61
CA ARG A 684 -10.13 -2.07 -37.86
C ARG A 684 -9.20 -1.24 -36.96
N GLU A 685 -8.24 -1.86 -36.28
CA GLU A 685 -7.30 -1.16 -35.38
C GLU A 685 -6.31 -0.21 -36.10
N GLU A 686 -6.28 -0.17 -37.44
CA GLU A 686 -5.38 0.72 -38.21
C GLU A 686 -6.02 2.01 -38.74
N ALA A 687 -7.28 2.33 -38.41
CA ALA A 687 -7.92 3.55 -38.89
C ALA A 687 -8.55 4.38 -37.77
N ARG A 688 -7.72 4.99 -36.93
CA ARG A 688 -8.00 6.29 -36.27
C ARG A 688 -6.78 6.88 -35.57
#